data_AF-A0A2D8EVY4-F1
#
_entry.id   AF-A0A2D8EVY4-F1
#
_cell.length_a   1.000
_cell.length_b   1.000
_cell.length_c   1.000
_cell.angle_alpha   90.00
_cell.angle_beta   90.00
_cell.angle_gamma   90.00
#
_symmetry.space_group_name_H-M   'P 1'
#
loop_
_entity.id
_entity.type
_entity.pdbx_description
1 polymer ?
#
loop_
_entity_poly.entity_id
_entity_poly.type
_entity_poly.pdbx_seq_one_letter_code
_entity_poly.pdbx_strand_id
1 'polypeptide(L)'
;MIVDGSIVNGDISNSADIAGSKLNLVSTSSTAGVIVKGDGSSDGYIQLNCSQNSHGVKIKSPPHSASQSYTLTLPSSIVNGQFLKTDGSGNLSFAAVDTGVTSDSNDNTIAGTSAGNSFDGNNAVRNSLYGKGAGESITTGDENSAFGVRALDATTTGGGNTAIGLDALGSNTTANFNVAVGSDSMRANTTGTSNVAVGQGALYSNTTASHNTAVGFQSLQGNTTGTNNTAVGRQSLYQNQTGAYNTALGFNAAYGTTGSSNTAVGNQSLQTNTSGGGNTALGQSAMYSGTTGSNNVAVGDQSLYANTTANHNVAVGKSAMQNNTTGTENVGVGNYALSNNTTANYNTALGYSTLGTNTTGTALTACGYRALGAHTTGSFCTAVGYNALRLNTTGGNNTAVGYSALYSNTTATNNTAIGHDALLSNTAGNNTALGYQAMRTNTSGTANTALGYQALYAQNTNSENTAVGFQALQSSTGSNNTAVGAEAGEQLTTGYSGTFVGFRAGEECTSAYQTTAVGAYALDACTTGIKNTAIGWNAGDDVTTGGHNVYLGTNAGNGHQTGSNAIYVGNNAHPKTTGEYQAITMGTSLESYGNYYITFGTSANGRIYNYYPSNATWSRDSDERLKKDINTNTDCGLDFINDLRTVTYKWKAPSEVPNTFTNYDANQTEPVHKEKMYGFIAQEVKAALDKHNITDFNGWSEDDKGVQGISYEMFVMPLIKAVQELSAKVTALEAG
;
A
#
# COMPACT_ATOMS: atom_id res chain seq x y z
N MET A 1 -4.48 -124.39 -2.74
CA MET A 1 -5.77 -125.09 -2.66
C MET A 1 -6.84 -124.07 -3.03
N ILE A 2 -7.38 -124.14 -4.25
CA ILE A 2 -8.65 -123.46 -4.57
C ILE A 2 -9.74 -124.35 -4.00
N VAL A 3 -10.63 -123.81 -3.17
CA VAL A 3 -12.02 -124.26 -3.12
C VAL A 3 -12.89 -123.02 -2.91
N ASP A 4 -13.81 -122.84 -3.85
CA ASP A 4 -15.03 -122.01 -3.88
C ASP A 4 -15.12 -120.67 -3.15
N GLY A 5 -15.46 -119.64 -3.94
CA GLY A 5 -16.64 -118.80 -3.75
C GLY A 5 -16.88 -118.16 -2.37
N SER A 6 -16.76 -116.84 -2.35
CA SER A 6 -17.12 -115.90 -1.26
C SER A 6 -16.09 -115.73 -0.14
N ILE A 7 -15.29 -114.65 -0.22
CA ILE A 7 -14.78 -114.02 0.99
C ILE A 7 -15.98 -113.28 1.60
N VAL A 8 -16.50 -113.88 2.67
CA VAL A 8 -17.48 -113.31 3.57
C VAL A 8 -16.95 -112.01 4.13
N ASN A 9 -17.84 -111.01 4.20
CA ASN A 9 -17.69 -109.72 4.86
C ASN A 9 -17.13 -109.91 6.30
N GLY A 10 -15.81 -109.89 6.44
CA GLY A 10 -15.10 -110.14 7.69
C GLY A 10 -14.36 -108.88 8.11
N ASP A 11 -14.99 -108.12 9.00
CA ASP A 11 -14.41 -106.97 9.69
C ASP A 11 -13.26 -107.47 10.59
N ILE A 12 -12.01 -107.20 10.21
CA ILE A 12 -10.82 -107.54 11.01
C ILE A 12 -10.40 -106.27 11.75
N SER A 13 -11.04 -106.01 12.91
CA SER A 13 -10.32 -105.48 14.09
C SER A 13 -11.21 -105.43 15.33
N ASN A 14 -11.31 -106.56 16.04
CA ASN A 14 -11.17 -106.53 17.49
C ASN A 14 -10.59 -107.86 18.01
N SER A 15 -9.28 -108.02 17.93
CA SER A 15 -8.53 -108.83 18.91
C SER A 15 -7.15 -108.22 19.07
N ALA A 16 -6.82 -107.85 20.30
CA ALA A 16 -5.52 -107.37 20.72
C ALA A 16 -4.41 -108.34 20.25
N ASP A 17 -3.53 -107.87 19.35
CA ASP A 17 -2.12 -108.31 19.17
C ASP A 17 -1.58 -108.03 17.75
N ILE A 18 -1.68 -106.78 17.28
CA ILE A 18 -0.83 -106.34 16.15
C ILE A 18 -0.19 -104.99 16.46
N ALA A 19 0.54 -104.94 17.58
CA ALA A 19 1.56 -103.93 17.77
C ALA A 19 2.83 -104.38 17.01
N GLY A 20 2.93 -104.02 15.73
CA GLY A 20 4.20 -104.07 14.98
C GLY A 20 4.22 -104.76 13.61
N SER A 21 3.12 -105.36 13.13
CA SER A 21 3.15 -106.14 11.89
C SER A 21 2.57 -105.38 10.68
N LYS A 22 3.36 -105.27 9.60
CA LYS A 22 2.90 -104.76 8.30
C LYS A 22 1.91 -105.74 7.68
N LEU A 23 0.74 -105.26 7.22
CA LEU A 23 -0.18 -106.05 6.38
C LEU A 23 0.54 -106.39 5.06
N ASN A 24 0.88 -107.66 4.85
CA ASN A 24 1.63 -108.11 3.67
C ASN A 24 0.71 -108.92 2.75
N LEU A 25 0.21 -108.28 1.68
CA LEU A 25 -0.62 -108.93 0.66
C LEU A 25 0.30 -109.49 -0.44
N VAL A 26 0.59 -110.79 -0.39
CA VAL A 26 1.49 -111.46 -1.35
C VAL A 26 0.66 -112.10 -2.46
N SER A 27 0.84 -111.66 -3.71
CA SER A 27 0.29 -112.36 -4.89
C SER A 27 1.14 -113.60 -5.19
N THR A 28 0.51 -114.76 -5.34
CA THR A 28 1.18 -116.05 -5.58
C THR A 28 1.33 -116.39 -7.06
N SER A 29 1.09 -115.45 -8.00
CA SER A 29 1.35 -115.68 -9.42
C SER A 29 1.82 -114.42 -10.14
N SER A 30 2.71 -114.60 -11.12
CA SER A 30 3.42 -113.56 -11.87
C SER A 30 2.54 -112.71 -12.82
N THR A 31 1.20 -112.75 -12.70
CA THR A 31 0.31 -112.10 -13.68
C THR A 31 -1.03 -111.58 -13.15
N ALA A 32 -1.27 -111.46 -11.83
CA ALA A 32 -2.54 -110.91 -11.34
C ALA A 32 -2.41 -110.04 -10.08
N GLY A 33 -2.97 -108.83 -10.16
CA GLY A 33 -3.18 -107.94 -9.02
C GLY A 33 -4.31 -108.41 -8.11
N VAL A 34 -4.42 -107.83 -6.92
CA VAL A 34 -5.52 -108.08 -5.96
C VAL A 34 -6.86 -107.67 -6.60
N ILE A 35 -7.81 -108.61 -6.74
CA ILE A 35 -9.12 -108.37 -7.36
C ILE A 35 -10.18 -108.17 -6.27
N VAL A 36 -10.79 -106.98 -6.22
CA VAL A 36 -11.89 -106.62 -5.31
C VAL A 36 -13.18 -106.56 -6.11
N LYS A 37 -14.18 -107.37 -5.76
CA LYS A 37 -15.47 -107.47 -6.47
C LYS A 37 -16.62 -106.96 -5.60
N GLY A 38 -17.55 -106.21 -6.20
CA GLY A 38 -18.86 -105.91 -5.61
C GLY A 38 -19.81 -107.11 -5.69
N ASP A 39 -20.87 -107.12 -4.88
CA ASP A 39 -21.80 -108.25 -4.72
C ASP A 39 -22.92 -108.31 -5.79
N GLY A 40 -22.80 -107.49 -6.83
CA GLY A 40 -23.80 -107.36 -7.90
C GLY A 40 -24.90 -106.33 -7.61
N SER A 41 -24.98 -105.79 -6.39
CA SER A 41 -25.92 -104.72 -6.01
C SER A 41 -25.23 -103.46 -5.47
N SER A 42 -23.96 -103.57 -5.06
CA SER A 42 -23.13 -102.45 -4.61
C SER A 42 -21.64 -102.65 -4.93
N ASP A 43 -20.89 -101.55 -5.02
CA ASP A 43 -19.47 -101.55 -5.40
C ASP A 43 -18.60 -102.25 -4.35
N GLY A 44 -17.64 -103.09 -4.78
CA GLY A 44 -16.62 -103.65 -3.90
C GLY A 44 -15.54 -102.59 -3.59
N TYR A 45 -15.09 -102.53 -2.34
CA TYR A 45 -14.04 -101.59 -1.93
C TYR A 45 -13.05 -102.22 -0.94
N ILE A 46 -11.79 -101.78 -0.98
CA ILE A 46 -10.85 -101.92 0.14
C ILE A 46 -10.90 -100.60 0.93
N GLN A 47 -11.11 -100.69 2.24
CA GLN A 47 -11.14 -99.54 3.16
C GLN A 47 -10.08 -99.69 4.24
N LEU A 48 -9.17 -98.73 4.32
CA LEU A 48 -8.14 -98.66 5.36
C LEU A 48 -8.55 -97.56 6.34
N ASN A 49 -9.02 -97.93 7.53
CA ASN A 49 -9.52 -96.99 8.54
C ASN A 49 -8.50 -96.78 9.68
N CYS A 50 -8.56 -95.60 10.32
CA CYS A 50 -8.03 -95.46 11.68
C CYS A 50 -9.02 -96.09 12.69
N SER A 51 -8.59 -96.33 13.93
CA SER A 51 -9.36 -97.02 14.97
C SER A 51 -10.73 -96.41 15.35
N GLN A 52 -11.06 -95.22 14.83
CA GLN A 52 -12.38 -94.57 15.00
C GLN A 52 -13.17 -94.44 13.69
N ASN A 53 -12.74 -95.08 12.59
CA ASN A 53 -13.40 -95.07 11.27
C ASN A 53 -13.65 -93.68 10.65
N SER A 54 -12.98 -92.61 11.12
CA SER A 54 -13.23 -91.25 10.65
C SER A 54 -12.37 -90.81 9.46
N HIS A 55 -11.28 -91.53 9.13
CA HIS A 55 -10.31 -91.13 8.08
C HIS A 55 -10.02 -92.23 7.04
N GLY A 56 -11.02 -93.02 6.65
CA GLY A 56 -10.84 -94.14 5.73
C GLY A 56 -10.62 -93.76 4.26
N VAL A 57 -9.58 -94.31 3.61
CA VAL A 57 -9.43 -94.26 2.13
C VAL A 57 -10.18 -95.44 1.52
N LYS A 58 -11.15 -95.16 0.62
CA LYS A 58 -11.90 -96.17 -0.16
C LYS A 58 -11.47 -96.17 -1.63
N ILE A 59 -11.02 -97.31 -2.13
CA ILE A 59 -10.77 -97.52 -3.57
C ILE A 59 -11.96 -98.31 -4.14
N LYS A 60 -12.75 -97.68 -5.03
CA LYS A 60 -13.94 -98.28 -5.68
C LYS A 60 -13.61 -98.80 -7.08
N SER A 61 -14.17 -99.94 -7.47
CA SER A 61 -14.28 -100.37 -8.88
C SER A 61 -15.62 -99.94 -9.49
N PRO A 62 -15.72 -99.73 -10.83
CA PRO A 62 -16.99 -99.41 -11.48
C PRO A 62 -17.94 -100.62 -11.62
N PRO A 63 -19.24 -100.40 -11.93
CA PRO A 63 -20.23 -101.46 -12.11
C PRO A 63 -19.88 -102.45 -13.24
N HIS A 64 -20.33 -103.70 -13.05
CA HIS A 64 -19.96 -104.95 -13.72
C HIS A 64 -20.37 -105.06 -15.21
N SER A 65 -19.95 -104.15 -16.09
CA SER A 65 -20.22 -104.32 -17.55
C SER A 65 -19.16 -103.81 -18.53
N ALA A 66 -17.97 -103.40 -18.09
CA ALA A 66 -16.85 -103.14 -19.01
C ALA A 66 -15.57 -103.86 -18.54
N SER A 67 -15.01 -104.72 -19.39
CA SER A 67 -13.73 -105.42 -19.15
C SER A 67 -12.55 -104.44 -19.28
N GLN A 68 -12.40 -103.51 -18.32
CA GLN A 68 -11.26 -102.59 -18.28
C GLN A 68 -10.42 -102.83 -17.03
N SER A 69 -9.14 -103.15 -17.24
CA SER A 69 -8.12 -103.18 -16.18
C SER A 69 -7.51 -101.79 -16.05
N TYR A 70 -7.67 -101.17 -14.89
CA TYR A 70 -7.00 -99.90 -14.56
C TYR A 70 -5.77 -100.20 -13.69
N THR A 71 -4.59 -100.02 -14.27
CA THR A 71 -3.32 -100.23 -13.57
C THR A 71 -2.87 -98.89 -12.97
N LEU A 72 -2.94 -98.75 -11.64
CA LEU A 72 -2.27 -97.64 -10.94
C LEU A 72 -0.77 -97.93 -10.91
N THR A 73 -0.05 -97.46 -11.93
CA THR A 73 1.41 -97.59 -11.97
C THR A 73 2.01 -96.52 -11.07
N LEU A 74 2.62 -96.93 -9.96
CA LEU A 74 3.46 -96.02 -9.16
C LEU A 74 4.71 -95.66 -9.98
N PRO A 75 5.11 -94.38 -10.08
CA PRO A 75 6.28 -93.98 -10.84
C PRO A 75 7.54 -94.66 -10.26
N SER A 76 8.43 -95.13 -11.15
CA SER A 76 9.70 -95.77 -10.76
C SER A 76 10.71 -94.79 -10.15
N SER A 77 10.47 -93.47 -10.27
CA SER A 77 11.20 -92.40 -9.59
C SER A 77 10.22 -91.42 -8.96
N ILE A 78 10.23 -91.33 -7.63
CA ILE A 78 9.43 -90.35 -6.88
C ILE A 78 10.27 -89.08 -6.75
N VAL A 79 9.84 -87.99 -7.37
CA VAL A 79 10.39 -86.64 -7.10
C VAL A 79 9.53 -86.00 -6.01
N ASN A 80 10.17 -85.28 -5.08
CA ASN A 80 9.47 -84.62 -3.98
C ASN A 80 8.43 -83.62 -4.55
N GLY A 81 7.16 -83.70 -4.11
CA GLY A 81 6.08 -82.81 -4.57
C GLY A 81 5.26 -83.29 -5.78
N GLN A 82 4.88 -84.57 -5.86
CA GLN A 82 3.85 -85.07 -6.80
C GLN A 82 2.53 -85.38 -6.08
N PHE A 83 1.38 -85.24 -6.76
CA PHE A 83 0.06 -85.62 -6.24
C PHE A 83 -0.74 -86.46 -7.23
N LEU A 84 -1.76 -87.17 -6.74
CA LEU A 84 -2.64 -88.00 -7.56
C LEU A 84 -3.83 -87.17 -8.06
N LYS A 85 -3.93 -86.93 -9.37
CA LYS A 85 -5.00 -86.16 -10.02
C LYS A 85 -5.96 -87.08 -10.77
N THR A 86 -7.26 -86.77 -10.73
CA THR A 86 -8.28 -87.37 -11.61
C THR A 86 -8.46 -86.51 -12.86
N ASP A 87 -8.63 -87.15 -14.02
CA ASP A 87 -8.98 -86.50 -15.30
C ASP A 87 -10.47 -86.09 -15.38
N GLY A 88 -11.24 -86.30 -14.30
CA GLY A 88 -12.69 -86.07 -14.25
C GLY A 88 -13.52 -87.20 -14.85
N SER A 89 -12.87 -88.21 -15.45
CA SER A 89 -13.50 -89.42 -16.01
C SER A 89 -13.16 -90.69 -15.20
N GLY A 90 -12.51 -90.53 -14.05
CA GLY A 90 -12.23 -91.62 -13.11
C GLY A 90 -10.83 -92.23 -13.24
N ASN A 91 -9.97 -91.74 -14.13
CA ASN A 91 -8.57 -92.18 -14.22
C ASN A 91 -7.69 -91.38 -13.26
N LEU A 92 -6.91 -92.08 -12.44
CA LEU A 92 -5.94 -91.49 -11.50
C LEU A 92 -4.54 -91.50 -12.13
N SER A 93 -3.85 -90.35 -12.13
CA SER A 93 -2.47 -90.23 -12.59
C SER A 93 -1.64 -89.35 -11.65
N PHE A 94 -0.33 -89.60 -11.56
CA PHE A 94 0.59 -88.72 -10.82
C PHE A 94 0.91 -87.50 -11.69
N ALA A 95 0.60 -86.32 -11.18
CA ALA A 95 1.00 -85.06 -11.78
C ALA A 95 2.10 -84.42 -10.94
N ALA A 96 3.00 -83.69 -11.60
CA ALA A 96 3.80 -82.68 -10.92
C ALA A 96 2.85 -81.68 -10.25
N VAL A 97 3.22 -81.14 -9.09
CA VAL A 97 2.51 -79.99 -8.53
C VAL A 97 2.56 -78.87 -9.58
N ASP A 98 1.41 -78.58 -10.17
CA ASP A 98 1.20 -77.30 -10.85
C ASP A 98 1.25 -76.26 -9.74
N THR A 99 2.44 -75.73 -9.49
CA THR A 99 2.68 -74.81 -8.38
C THR A 99 1.93 -73.50 -8.59
N GLY A 100 1.33 -73.28 -9.78
CA GLY A 100 0.74 -72.01 -10.18
C GLY A 100 1.73 -70.85 -10.21
N VAL A 101 2.98 -71.09 -9.80
CA VAL A 101 4.10 -70.16 -9.63
C VAL A 101 5.37 -70.92 -10.02
N THR A 102 6.07 -70.49 -11.07
CA THR A 102 7.33 -71.09 -11.52
C THR A 102 8.45 -70.05 -11.44
N SER A 103 9.69 -70.52 -11.28
CA SER A 103 10.87 -69.67 -11.35
C SER A 103 11.90 -70.26 -12.31
N ASP A 104 12.61 -69.41 -13.05
CA ASP A 104 13.65 -69.81 -14.00
C ASP A 104 15.08 -69.52 -13.48
N SER A 105 16.10 -69.80 -14.30
CA SER A 105 17.50 -69.56 -13.96
C SER A 105 17.92 -68.08 -13.99
N ASN A 106 17.05 -67.19 -14.46
CA ASN A 106 17.28 -65.75 -14.54
C ASN A 106 16.56 -65.00 -13.41
N ASP A 107 16.19 -65.73 -12.35
CA ASP A 107 15.46 -65.23 -11.17
C ASP A 107 14.09 -64.62 -11.52
N ASN A 108 13.47 -65.00 -12.64
CA ASN A 108 12.10 -64.61 -12.93
C ASN A 108 11.14 -65.50 -12.13
N THR A 109 10.07 -64.93 -11.60
CA THR A 109 8.96 -65.65 -10.95
C THR A 109 7.66 -65.35 -11.67
N ILE A 110 6.98 -66.36 -12.20
CA ILE A 110 5.77 -66.20 -13.01
C ILE A 110 4.61 -67.04 -12.48
N ALA A 111 3.41 -66.49 -12.48
CA ALA A 111 2.20 -67.13 -12.01
C ALA A 111 0.96 -66.69 -12.80
N GLY A 112 0.26 -67.64 -13.43
CA GLY A 112 -0.96 -67.37 -14.22
C GLY A 112 -0.79 -67.58 -15.73
N THR A 113 -1.91 -67.72 -16.43
CA THR A 113 -1.93 -68.02 -17.87
C THR A 113 -1.28 -66.89 -18.69
N SER A 114 -0.34 -67.23 -19.56
CA SER A 114 0.42 -66.29 -20.42
C SER A 114 1.28 -65.26 -19.66
N ALA A 115 1.49 -65.42 -18.35
CA ALA A 115 2.43 -64.58 -17.62
C ALA A 115 3.87 -64.86 -18.11
N GLY A 116 4.61 -63.83 -18.52
CA GLY A 116 5.97 -63.98 -19.06
C GLY A 116 6.09 -64.85 -20.31
N ASN A 117 5.04 -64.93 -21.15
CA ASN A 117 4.99 -65.84 -22.30
C ASN A 117 6.14 -65.66 -23.32
N SER A 118 6.74 -64.47 -23.37
CA SER A 118 7.87 -64.14 -24.25
C SER A 118 9.24 -64.56 -23.68
N PHE A 119 9.29 -65.18 -22.50
CA PHE A 119 10.54 -65.66 -21.92
C PHE A 119 11.06 -66.91 -22.64
N ASP A 120 12.29 -66.85 -23.15
CA ASP A 120 12.98 -67.94 -23.86
C ASP A 120 14.09 -68.60 -23.02
N GLY A 121 14.24 -68.16 -21.76
CA GLY A 121 15.24 -68.64 -20.82
C GLY A 121 16.59 -67.94 -20.88
N ASN A 122 16.83 -67.04 -21.85
CA ASN A 122 18.06 -66.23 -21.97
C ASN A 122 17.78 -64.71 -21.97
N ASN A 123 16.52 -64.33 -21.87
CA ASN A 123 16.03 -62.98 -22.00
C ASN A 123 15.32 -62.56 -20.71
N ALA A 124 15.40 -61.28 -20.35
CA ALA A 124 14.80 -60.68 -19.14
C ALA A 124 15.23 -61.31 -17.79
N VAL A 125 15.60 -60.47 -16.83
CA VAL A 125 16.18 -60.92 -15.55
C VAL A 125 15.41 -60.33 -14.36
N ARG A 126 15.21 -61.13 -13.31
CA ARG A 126 14.64 -60.71 -12.01
C ARG A 126 13.23 -60.11 -12.08
N ASN A 127 12.34 -60.67 -12.90
CA ASN A 127 10.94 -60.23 -13.00
C ASN A 127 9.99 -61.01 -12.07
N SER A 128 8.95 -60.37 -11.56
CA SER A 128 7.91 -60.95 -10.69
C SER A 128 6.53 -60.73 -11.31
N LEU A 129 5.95 -61.74 -11.97
CA LEU A 129 4.75 -61.63 -12.80
C LEU A 129 3.61 -62.53 -12.29
N TYR A 130 2.51 -61.95 -11.82
CA TYR A 130 1.38 -62.65 -11.22
C TYR A 130 0.05 -62.19 -11.82
N GLY A 131 -0.63 -63.05 -12.56
CA GLY A 131 -1.92 -62.79 -13.19
C GLY A 131 -1.95 -63.17 -14.66
N LYS A 132 -3.16 -63.28 -15.23
CA LYS A 132 -3.32 -63.62 -16.65
C LYS A 132 -2.72 -62.53 -17.55
N GLY A 133 -1.78 -62.90 -18.41
CA GLY A 133 -1.11 -61.98 -19.35
C GLY A 133 -0.18 -60.95 -18.69
N ALA A 134 0.22 -61.17 -17.42
CA ALA A 134 1.15 -60.27 -16.75
C ALA A 134 2.53 -60.32 -17.43
N GLY A 135 3.04 -59.19 -17.92
CA GLY A 135 4.33 -59.10 -18.60
C GLY A 135 4.46 -59.96 -19.86
N GLU A 136 3.35 -60.24 -20.57
CA GLU A 136 3.31 -61.20 -21.67
C GLU A 136 4.33 -60.90 -22.79
N SER A 137 4.57 -59.63 -23.09
CA SER A 137 5.47 -59.19 -24.18
C SER A 137 6.92 -58.92 -23.76
N ILE A 138 7.30 -59.16 -22.49
CA ILE A 138 8.63 -58.78 -21.99
C ILE A 138 9.69 -59.65 -22.67
N THR A 139 10.61 -58.99 -23.39
CA THR A 139 11.72 -59.65 -24.09
C THR A 139 13.03 -59.41 -23.34
N THR A 140 13.44 -58.16 -23.11
CA THR A 140 14.71 -57.82 -22.43
C THR A 140 14.54 -56.84 -21.27
N GLY A 141 13.31 -56.64 -20.79
CA GLY A 141 13.04 -55.78 -19.65
C GLY A 141 13.33 -56.47 -18.33
N ASP A 142 14.24 -55.92 -17.55
CA ASP A 142 14.67 -56.50 -16.26
C ASP A 142 13.94 -55.87 -15.07
N GLU A 143 13.91 -56.56 -13.93
CA GLU A 143 13.46 -56.03 -12.63
C GLU A 143 12.00 -55.51 -12.61
N ASN A 144 11.11 -56.05 -13.45
CA ASN A 144 9.70 -55.66 -13.45
C ASN A 144 8.87 -56.47 -12.45
N SER A 145 7.91 -55.81 -11.82
CA SER A 145 6.95 -56.39 -10.87
C SER A 145 5.52 -56.17 -11.38
N ALA A 146 4.85 -57.21 -11.86
CA ALA A 146 3.48 -57.16 -12.40
C ALA A 146 2.53 -58.03 -11.57
N PHE A 147 1.46 -57.45 -11.02
CA PHE A 147 0.46 -58.15 -10.21
C PHE A 147 -0.96 -57.76 -10.65
N GLY A 148 -1.59 -58.56 -11.50
CA GLY A 148 -2.92 -58.30 -12.04
C GLY A 148 -3.13 -58.89 -13.43
N VAL A 149 -4.37 -58.88 -13.89
CA VAL A 149 -4.68 -59.28 -15.28
C VAL A 149 -4.15 -58.19 -16.22
N ARG A 150 -3.34 -58.58 -17.21
CA ARG A 150 -2.74 -57.69 -18.22
C ARG A 150 -1.93 -56.52 -17.63
N ALA A 151 -1.35 -56.69 -16.44
CA ALA A 151 -0.36 -55.74 -15.93
C ALA A 151 0.93 -55.86 -16.76
N LEU A 152 1.48 -54.75 -17.27
CA LEU A 152 2.69 -54.73 -18.12
C LEU A 152 2.62 -55.58 -19.41
N ASP A 153 1.43 -55.87 -19.93
CA ASP A 153 1.25 -56.83 -21.05
C ASP A 153 1.92 -56.40 -22.37
N ALA A 154 2.10 -55.10 -22.61
CA ALA A 154 2.78 -54.56 -23.80
C ALA A 154 4.30 -54.29 -23.65
N THR A 155 4.89 -54.48 -22.46
CA THR A 155 6.30 -54.12 -22.22
C THR A 155 7.24 -55.03 -22.94
N THR A 156 8.17 -54.46 -23.72
CA THR A 156 9.17 -55.22 -24.50
C THR A 156 10.55 -55.13 -23.86
N THR A 157 11.10 -53.92 -23.71
CA THR A 157 12.47 -53.67 -23.23
C THR A 157 12.53 -52.79 -21.98
N GLY A 158 11.39 -52.27 -21.53
CA GLY A 158 11.31 -51.43 -20.32
C GLY A 158 11.59 -52.22 -19.03
N GLY A 159 12.44 -51.70 -18.16
CA GLY A 159 12.87 -52.32 -16.91
C GLY A 159 12.57 -51.49 -15.66
N GLY A 160 12.57 -52.15 -14.51
CA GLY A 160 12.38 -51.55 -13.19
C GLY A 160 10.97 -51.00 -12.95
N ASN A 161 9.95 -51.51 -13.63
CA ASN A 161 8.57 -51.03 -13.47
C ASN A 161 7.79 -51.86 -12.43
N THR A 162 6.91 -51.22 -11.68
CA THR A 162 5.93 -51.86 -10.78
C THR A 162 4.52 -51.61 -11.30
N ALA A 163 3.75 -52.64 -11.61
CA ALA A 163 2.37 -52.56 -12.07
C ALA A 163 1.48 -53.49 -11.24
N ILE A 164 0.50 -52.94 -10.52
CA ILE A 164 -0.41 -53.68 -9.64
C ILE A 164 -1.84 -53.29 -9.96
N GLY A 165 -2.64 -54.20 -10.50
CA GLY A 165 -4.03 -53.96 -10.91
C GLY A 165 -4.34 -54.44 -12.33
N LEU A 166 -5.62 -54.41 -12.69
CA LEU A 166 -6.07 -54.69 -14.06
C LEU A 166 -5.54 -53.61 -15.01
N ASP A 167 -4.88 -54.00 -16.10
CA ASP A 167 -4.37 -53.12 -17.16
C ASP A 167 -3.40 -52.02 -16.69
N ALA A 168 -2.80 -52.19 -15.51
CA ALA A 168 -1.78 -51.27 -15.00
C ALA A 168 -0.55 -51.30 -15.92
N LEU A 169 -0.13 -50.12 -16.40
CA LEU A 169 0.96 -49.97 -17.38
C LEU A 169 0.76 -50.72 -18.72
N GLY A 170 -0.48 -51.00 -19.14
CA GLY A 170 -0.77 -51.92 -20.25
C GLY A 170 -0.38 -51.47 -21.68
N SER A 171 0.14 -50.26 -21.89
CA SER A 171 0.68 -49.83 -23.18
C SER A 171 2.19 -49.56 -23.16
N ASN A 172 2.84 -49.82 -22.02
CA ASN A 172 4.26 -49.50 -21.84
C ASN A 172 5.08 -50.37 -22.77
N THR A 173 5.89 -49.78 -23.66
CA THR A 173 6.71 -50.54 -24.62
C THR A 173 8.16 -50.58 -24.15
N THR A 174 8.77 -49.42 -23.89
CA THR A 174 10.21 -49.29 -23.58
C THR A 174 10.50 -48.43 -22.36
N ALA A 175 9.49 -47.97 -21.62
CA ALA A 175 9.72 -47.04 -20.51
C ALA A 175 10.16 -47.75 -19.23
N ASN A 176 10.99 -47.05 -18.45
CA ASN A 176 11.64 -47.55 -17.25
C ASN A 176 11.17 -46.82 -15.99
N PHE A 177 11.32 -47.50 -14.85
CA PHE A 177 11.17 -46.92 -13.50
C PHE A 177 9.80 -46.32 -13.20
N ASN A 178 8.73 -46.88 -13.76
CA ASN A 178 7.37 -46.44 -13.47
C ASN A 178 6.71 -47.27 -12.37
N VAL A 179 5.91 -46.63 -11.52
CA VAL A 179 5.08 -47.28 -10.50
C VAL A 179 3.61 -47.03 -10.82
N ALA A 180 2.84 -48.06 -11.13
CA ALA A 180 1.40 -48.01 -11.35
C ALA A 180 0.66 -48.98 -10.42
N VAL A 181 -0.18 -48.44 -9.54
CA VAL A 181 -0.96 -49.22 -8.57
C VAL A 181 -2.43 -48.79 -8.67
N GLY A 182 -3.30 -49.70 -9.08
CA GLY A 182 -4.72 -49.47 -9.33
C GLY A 182 -5.14 -49.90 -10.74
N SER A 183 -6.42 -50.22 -10.92
CA SER A 183 -6.96 -50.53 -12.25
C SER A 183 -6.77 -49.36 -13.19
N ASP A 184 -6.26 -49.64 -14.39
CA ASP A 184 -5.99 -48.69 -15.47
C ASP A 184 -5.03 -47.56 -15.07
N SER A 185 -4.25 -47.74 -14.01
CA SER A 185 -3.21 -46.79 -13.63
C SER A 185 -2.13 -46.78 -14.72
N MET A 186 -1.86 -45.59 -15.28
CA MET A 186 -0.87 -45.38 -16.34
C MET A 186 -1.09 -46.24 -17.61
N ARG A 187 -2.35 -46.55 -17.93
CA ARG A 187 -2.72 -47.48 -19.02
C ARG A 187 -2.13 -47.12 -20.39
N ALA A 188 -2.06 -45.85 -20.76
CA ALA A 188 -1.62 -45.40 -22.09
C ALA A 188 -0.11 -45.12 -22.22
N ASN A 189 0.67 -45.26 -21.14
CA ASN A 189 2.08 -44.87 -21.16
C ASN A 189 2.86 -45.77 -22.07
N THR A 190 3.59 -45.20 -23.04
CA THR A 190 4.40 -45.95 -24.01
C THR A 190 5.88 -45.85 -23.70
N THR A 191 6.39 -44.62 -23.53
CA THR A 191 7.82 -44.30 -23.39
C THR A 191 8.14 -43.37 -22.21
N GLY A 192 7.14 -42.88 -21.48
CA GLY A 192 7.34 -42.00 -20.33
C GLY A 192 7.96 -42.71 -19.13
N THR A 193 9.02 -42.14 -18.56
CA THR A 193 9.84 -42.76 -17.52
C THR A 193 9.67 -42.10 -16.15
N SER A 194 9.99 -42.83 -15.08
CA SER A 194 10.04 -42.29 -13.72
C SER A 194 8.73 -41.64 -13.25
N ASN A 195 7.58 -42.21 -13.65
CA ASN A 195 6.27 -41.76 -13.19
C ASN A 195 5.76 -42.62 -12.02
N VAL A 196 5.02 -42.02 -11.10
CA VAL A 196 4.31 -42.69 -10.01
C VAL A 196 2.82 -42.46 -10.17
N ALA A 197 2.01 -43.51 -10.21
CA ALA A 197 0.58 -43.49 -10.44
C ALA A 197 -0.12 -44.46 -9.46
N VAL A 198 -0.68 -43.93 -8.37
CA VAL A 198 -1.32 -44.73 -7.31
C VAL A 198 -2.79 -44.33 -7.18
N GLY A 199 -3.69 -45.18 -7.64
CA GLY A 199 -5.13 -44.95 -7.68
C GLY A 199 -5.71 -45.43 -9.01
N GLN A 200 -7.00 -45.78 -8.99
CA GLN A 200 -7.68 -46.16 -10.23
C GLN A 200 -7.67 -44.99 -11.23
N GLY A 201 -7.19 -45.27 -12.45
CA GLY A 201 -7.12 -44.29 -13.54
C GLY A 201 -6.17 -43.11 -13.29
N ALA A 202 -5.26 -43.21 -12.31
CA ALA A 202 -4.19 -42.22 -12.15
C ALA A 202 -3.28 -42.24 -13.39
N LEU A 203 -2.94 -41.07 -13.95
CA LEU A 203 -2.12 -40.96 -15.18
C LEU A 203 -2.62 -41.77 -16.40
N TYR A 204 -3.93 -42.04 -16.48
CA TYR A 204 -4.52 -42.94 -17.49
C TYR A 204 -4.08 -42.64 -18.94
N SER A 205 -4.11 -41.36 -19.34
CA SER A 205 -3.83 -40.92 -20.72
C SER A 205 -2.35 -40.60 -20.99
N ASN A 206 -1.45 -40.82 -20.03
CA ASN A 206 -0.03 -40.47 -20.19
C ASN A 206 0.55 -41.25 -21.35
N THR A 207 1.18 -40.61 -22.34
CA THR A 207 1.75 -41.32 -23.50
C THR A 207 3.26 -41.37 -23.44
N THR A 208 3.90 -40.21 -23.28
CA THR A 208 5.36 -40.03 -23.37
C THR A 208 5.94 -39.21 -22.21
N ALA A 209 5.08 -38.69 -21.33
CA ALA A 209 5.52 -37.76 -20.29
C ALA A 209 6.24 -38.49 -19.15
N SER A 210 7.27 -37.84 -18.59
CA SER A 210 8.14 -38.38 -17.54
C SER A 210 8.10 -37.53 -16.27
N HIS A 211 8.54 -38.12 -15.15
CA HIS A 211 8.69 -37.46 -13.84
C HIS A 211 7.39 -36.91 -13.23
N ASN A 212 6.26 -37.58 -13.47
CA ASN A 212 4.97 -37.21 -12.87
C ASN A 212 4.64 -38.08 -11.66
N THR A 213 4.12 -37.46 -10.60
CA THR A 213 3.55 -38.16 -9.44
C THR A 213 2.05 -37.93 -9.40
N ALA A 214 1.25 -38.98 -9.41
CA ALA A 214 -0.20 -38.97 -9.38
C ALA A 214 -0.69 -39.95 -8.31
N VAL A 215 -1.27 -39.45 -7.22
CA VAL A 215 -1.77 -40.26 -6.10
C VAL A 215 -3.21 -39.89 -5.80
N GLY A 216 -4.14 -40.80 -6.06
CA GLY A 216 -5.58 -40.63 -5.87
C GLY A 216 -6.38 -41.07 -7.09
N PHE A 217 -7.66 -41.40 -6.89
CA PHE A 217 -8.58 -41.75 -7.97
C PHE A 217 -8.61 -40.64 -9.03
N GLN A 218 -8.30 -41.01 -10.27
CA GLN A 218 -8.22 -40.12 -11.45
C GLN A 218 -7.32 -38.89 -11.26
N SER A 219 -6.30 -38.96 -10.41
CA SER A 219 -5.27 -37.91 -10.33
C SER A 219 -4.49 -37.86 -11.64
N LEU A 220 -4.33 -36.66 -12.20
CA LEU A 220 -3.58 -36.39 -13.43
C LEU A 220 -4.03 -37.23 -14.64
N GLN A 221 -5.32 -37.62 -14.70
CA GLN A 221 -5.85 -38.57 -15.68
C GLN A 221 -5.64 -38.11 -17.14
N GLY A 222 -5.86 -36.83 -17.43
CA GLY A 222 -5.81 -36.28 -18.78
C GLY A 222 -4.41 -36.01 -19.33
N ASN A 223 -3.35 -36.23 -18.55
CA ASN A 223 -1.98 -35.87 -18.95
C ASN A 223 -1.54 -36.72 -20.12
N THR A 224 -1.09 -36.11 -21.22
CA THR A 224 -0.59 -36.81 -22.40
C THR A 224 0.92 -36.66 -22.51
N THR A 225 1.43 -35.43 -22.40
CA THR A 225 2.85 -35.08 -22.57
C THR A 225 3.41 -34.15 -21.48
N GLY A 226 2.60 -33.67 -20.53
CA GLY A 226 3.05 -32.79 -19.44
C GLY A 226 4.00 -33.48 -18.47
N THR A 227 5.15 -32.85 -18.16
CA THR A 227 6.21 -33.44 -17.32
C THR A 227 6.34 -32.73 -15.97
N ASN A 228 6.98 -33.40 -15.00
CA ASN A 228 7.30 -32.80 -13.70
C ASN A 228 6.07 -32.32 -12.91
N ASN A 229 4.92 -32.98 -13.06
CA ASN A 229 3.71 -32.65 -12.32
C ASN A 229 3.58 -33.51 -11.06
N THR A 230 3.14 -32.91 -9.95
CA THR A 230 2.77 -33.62 -8.71
C THR A 230 1.28 -33.41 -8.45
N ALA A 231 0.49 -34.47 -8.44
CA ALA A 231 -0.94 -34.48 -8.24
C ALA A 231 -1.30 -35.46 -7.12
N VAL A 232 -1.75 -34.96 -5.97
CA VAL A 232 -2.11 -35.78 -4.81
C VAL A 232 -3.51 -35.39 -4.34
N GLY A 233 -4.44 -36.33 -4.42
CA GLY A 233 -5.85 -36.13 -4.11
C GLY A 233 -6.75 -36.53 -5.27
N ARG A 234 -8.01 -36.84 -4.95
CA ARG A 234 -9.01 -37.25 -5.95
C ARG A 234 -9.16 -36.15 -7.02
N GLN A 235 -8.98 -36.53 -8.29
CA GLN A 235 -9.12 -35.64 -9.45
C GLN A 235 -8.26 -34.36 -9.39
N SER A 236 -7.12 -34.40 -8.68
CA SER A 236 -6.11 -33.34 -8.77
C SER A 236 -5.50 -33.32 -10.18
N LEU A 237 -5.35 -32.13 -10.79
CA LEU A 237 -4.87 -31.94 -12.17
C LEU A 237 -5.57 -32.79 -13.24
N TYR A 238 -6.86 -33.11 -13.05
CA TYR A 238 -7.61 -34.03 -13.90
C TYR A 238 -7.56 -33.72 -15.40
N GLN A 239 -7.71 -32.45 -15.79
CA GLN A 239 -7.72 -32.02 -17.20
C GLN A 239 -6.35 -31.61 -17.77
N ASN A 240 -5.28 -31.67 -16.99
CA ASN A 240 -3.96 -31.25 -17.48
C ASN A 240 -3.52 -32.15 -18.63
N GLN A 241 -3.33 -31.62 -19.84
CA GLN A 241 -2.89 -32.41 -21.00
C GLN A 241 -1.38 -32.26 -21.24
N THR A 242 -0.92 -31.02 -21.32
CA THR A 242 0.46 -30.68 -21.72
C THR A 242 1.20 -29.81 -20.70
N GLY A 243 0.52 -29.26 -19.70
CA GLY A 243 1.11 -28.39 -18.69
C GLY A 243 2.17 -29.12 -17.87
N ALA A 244 3.27 -28.43 -17.60
CA ALA A 244 4.42 -28.96 -16.86
C ALA A 244 4.65 -28.19 -15.56
N TYR A 245 5.41 -28.79 -14.64
CA TYR A 245 5.82 -28.17 -13.37
C TYR A 245 4.66 -27.73 -12.47
N ASN A 246 3.52 -28.42 -12.54
CA ASN A 246 2.37 -28.14 -11.68
C ASN A 246 2.41 -28.99 -10.40
N THR A 247 2.12 -28.38 -9.25
CA THR A 247 1.92 -29.06 -7.97
C THR A 247 0.47 -28.89 -7.52
N ALA A 248 -0.27 -29.98 -7.33
CA ALA A 248 -1.66 -29.98 -6.90
C ALA A 248 -1.87 -30.96 -5.74
N LEU A 249 -2.25 -30.44 -4.58
CA LEU A 249 -2.51 -31.23 -3.36
C LEU A 249 -3.90 -30.92 -2.82
N GLY A 250 -4.83 -31.86 -2.94
CA GLY A 250 -6.20 -31.76 -2.45
C GLY A 250 -7.24 -32.32 -3.42
N PHE A 251 -8.47 -32.46 -2.94
CA PHE A 251 -9.61 -32.83 -3.79
C PHE A 251 -9.87 -31.73 -4.82
N ASN A 252 -9.88 -32.09 -6.10
CA ASN A 252 -10.06 -31.17 -7.24
C ASN A 252 -9.09 -29.98 -7.29
N ALA A 253 -7.93 -30.08 -6.64
CA ALA A 253 -6.88 -29.06 -6.76
C ALA A 253 -6.40 -28.98 -8.22
N ALA A 254 -6.40 -27.78 -8.80
CA ALA A 254 -6.03 -27.51 -10.19
C ALA A 254 -6.79 -28.35 -11.23
N TYR A 255 -8.05 -28.74 -10.95
CA TYR A 255 -8.83 -29.68 -11.78
C TYR A 255 -8.81 -29.35 -13.28
N GLY A 256 -9.05 -28.09 -13.65
CA GLY A 256 -9.11 -27.63 -15.05
C GLY A 256 -7.76 -27.22 -15.67
N THR A 257 -6.67 -27.20 -14.89
CA THR A 257 -5.39 -26.55 -15.29
C THR A 257 -4.74 -27.24 -16.45
N THR A 258 -4.58 -26.52 -17.58
CA THR A 258 -3.70 -26.91 -18.70
C THR A 258 -2.46 -26.02 -18.83
N GLY A 259 -2.39 -24.93 -18.05
CA GLY A 259 -1.20 -24.08 -17.92
C GLY A 259 -0.07 -24.75 -17.13
N SER A 260 1.13 -24.13 -17.15
CA SER A 260 2.34 -24.65 -16.49
C SER A 260 2.74 -23.83 -15.26
N SER A 261 3.59 -24.40 -14.41
CA SER A 261 4.20 -23.74 -13.24
C SER A 261 3.20 -23.25 -12.20
N ASN A 262 2.09 -23.96 -11.99
CA ASN A 262 1.09 -23.63 -10.98
C ASN A 262 1.27 -24.47 -9.71
N THR A 263 1.09 -23.84 -8.55
CA THR A 263 1.02 -24.51 -7.24
C THR A 263 -0.38 -24.35 -6.67
N ALA A 264 -1.09 -25.44 -6.43
CA ALA A 264 -2.46 -25.48 -5.90
C ALA A 264 -2.52 -26.44 -4.70
N VAL A 265 -2.73 -25.90 -3.49
CA VAL A 265 -2.79 -26.68 -2.26
C VAL A 265 -4.05 -26.32 -1.50
N GLY A 266 -4.97 -27.28 -1.39
CA GLY A 266 -6.27 -27.10 -0.75
C GLY A 266 -7.42 -27.63 -1.60
N ASN A 267 -8.54 -27.91 -0.94
CA ASN A 267 -9.77 -28.36 -1.62
C ASN A 267 -10.23 -27.30 -2.63
N GLN A 268 -10.39 -27.72 -3.90
CA GLN A 268 -10.82 -26.85 -5.01
C GLN A 268 -9.95 -25.59 -5.22
N SER A 269 -8.69 -25.62 -4.77
CA SER A 269 -7.73 -24.56 -5.12
C SER A 269 -7.47 -24.58 -6.62
N LEU A 270 -7.50 -23.41 -7.27
CA LEU A 270 -7.26 -23.24 -8.71
C LEU A 270 -8.17 -24.10 -9.62
N GLN A 271 -9.41 -24.38 -9.19
CA GLN A 271 -10.24 -25.42 -9.81
C GLN A 271 -10.52 -25.21 -11.31
N THR A 272 -10.83 -23.99 -11.75
CA THR A 272 -11.26 -23.73 -13.13
C THR A 272 -10.18 -23.18 -14.07
N ASN A 273 -8.92 -23.06 -13.60
CA ASN A 273 -7.86 -22.45 -14.41
C ASN A 273 -7.69 -23.24 -15.69
N THR A 274 -7.81 -22.64 -16.87
CA THR A 274 -7.68 -23.35 -18.14
C THR A 274 -6.28 -23.18 -18.70
N SER A 275 -5.74 -21.96 -18.80
CA SER A 275 -4.43 -21.70 -19.44
C SER A 275 -3.49 -20.81 -18.65
N GLY A 276 -3.93 -20.25 -17.52
CA GLY A 276 -3.08 -19.40 -16.68
C GLY A 276 -1.88 -20.16 -16.12
N GLY A 277 -0.70 -19.52 -16.16
CA GLY A 277 0.55 -20.08 -15.66
C GLY A 277 1.14 -19.28 -14.50
N GLY A 278 2.04 -19.91 -13.74
CA GLY A 278 2.79 -19.22 -12.68
C GLY A 278 1.94 -18.82 -11.46
N ASN A 279 0.79 -19.45 -11.22
CA ASN A 279 -0.08 -19.11 -10.10
C ASN A 279 0.26 -19.92 -8.83
N THR A 280 0.16 -19.29 -7.67
CA THR A 280 0.28 -19.95 -6.35
C THR A 280 -1.04 -19.80 -5.59
N ALA A 281 -1.77 -20.90 -5.39
CA ALA A 281 -3.03 -20.95 -4.66
C ALA A 281 -2.91 -21.90 -3.46
N LEU A 282 -2.92 -21.36 -2.24
CA LEU A 282 -2.82 -22.10 -0.97
C LEU A 282 -4.02 -21.78 -0.09
N GLY A 283 -4.95 -22.72 0.07
CA GLY A 283 -6.16 -22.56 0.86
C GLY A 283 -7.36 -23.22 0.20
N GLN A 284 -8.43 -23.42 0.96
CA GLN A 284 -9.70 -23.87 0.39
C GLN A 284 -10.21 -22.83 -0.61
N SER A 285 -10.53 -23.27 -1.82
CA SER A 285 -11.10 -22.45 -2.89
C SER A 285 -10.30 -21.18 -3.21
N ALA A 286 -8.99 -21.15 -2.92
CA ALA A 286 -8.10 -20.09 -3.36
C ALA A 286 -8.03 -20.10 -4.90
N MET A 287 -8.24 -18.95 -5.55
CA MET A 287 -8.37 -18.84 -7.01
C MET A 287 -9.37 -19.81 -7.66
N TYR A 288 -10.51 -20.03 -7.03
CA TYR A 288 -11.53 -20.97 -7.50
C TYR A 288 -11.95 -20.76 -8.96
N SER A 289 -12.25 -19.50 -9.34
CA SER A 289 -12.78 -19.10 -10.65
C SER A 289 -11.72 -18.67 -11.68
N GLY A 290 -10.43 -18.86 -11.38
CA GLY A 290 -9.32 -18.53 -12.31
C GLY A 290 -9.56 -19.20 -13.65
N THR A 291 -9.44 -18.51 -14.79
CA THR A 291 -9.51 -19.16 -16.12
C THR A 291 -8.22 -18.95 -16.89
N THR A 292 -7.78 -17.70 -17.07
CA THR A 292 -6.60 -17.37 -17.90
C THR A 292 -5.57 -16.48 -17.18
N GLY A 293 -5.91 -15.97 -16.00
CA GLY A 293 -5.02 -15.16 -15.17
C GLY A 293 -3.72 -15.88 -14.81
N SER A 294 -2.59 -15.17 -14.91
CA SER A 294 -1.24 -15.68 -14.68
C SER A 294 -0.49 -14.86 -13.63
N ASN A 295 0.52 -15.47 -13.01
CA ASN A 295 1.40 -14.83 -12.02
C ASN A 295 0.66 -14.27 -10.80
N ASN A 296 -0.41 -14.93 -10.35
CA ASN A 296 -1.13 -14.54 -9.15
C ASN A 296 -0.70 -15.36 -7.93
N VAL A 297 -0.68 -14.72 -6.76
CA VAL A 297 -0.48 -15.36 -5.46
C VAL A 297 -1.77 -15.23 -4.66
N ALA A 298 -2.31 -16.34 -4.18
CA ALA A 298 -3.53 -16.43 -3.38
C ALA A 298 -3.28 -17.38 -2.20
N VAL A 299 -3.16 -16.84 -1.00
CA VAL A 299 -2.87 -17.58 0.23
C VAL A 299 -3.95 -17.29 1.26
N GLY A 300 -4.82 -18.24 1.54
CA GLY A 300 -5.94 -18.14 2.47
C GLY A 300 -7.23 -18.69 1.88
N ASP A 301 -8.16 -19.05 2.76
CA ASP A 301 -9.52 -19.47 2.39
C ASP A 301 -10.20 -18.40 1.54
N GLN A 302 -10.69 -18.79 0.36
CA GLN A 302 -11.36 -17.92 -0.63
C GLN A 302 -10.54 -16.69 -1.05
N SER A 303 -9.22 -16.71 -0.89
CA SER A 303 -8.36 -15.65 -1.44
C SER A 303 -8.44 -15.66 -2.96
N LEU A 304 -8.66 -14.47 -3.54
CA LEU A 304 -8.74 -14.26 -5.00
C LEU A 304 -9.79 -15.16 -5.71
N TYR A 305 -10.88 -15.51 -5.01
CA TYR A 305 -11.88 -16.51 -5.42
C TYR A 305 -12.50 -16.27 -6.80
N ALA A 306 -12.88 -15.03 -7.11
CA ALA A 306 -13.61 -14.66 -8.32
C ALA A 306 -12.72 -14.22 -9.49
N ASN A 307 -11.39 -14.29 -9.36
CA ASN A 307 -10.49 -13.86 -10.43
C ASN A 307 -10.68 -14.73 -11.66
N THR A 308 -10.93 -14.13 -12.82
CA THR A 308 -11.11 -14.86 -14.09
C THR A 308 -9.87 -14.69 -14.97
N THR A 309 -9.55 -13.46 -15.36
CA THR A 309 -8.48 -13.15 -16.33
C THR A 309 -7.38 -12.25 -15.79
N ALA A 310 -7.43 -11.85 -14.51
CA ALA A 310 -6.49 -10.89 -13.98
C ALA A 310 -5.11 -11.49 -13.67
N ASN A 311 -4.08 -10.68 -13.85
CA ASN A 311 -2.67 -11.05 -13.67
C ASN A 311 -2.00 -10.27 -12.53
N HIS A 312 -0.90 -10.80 -12.03
CA HIS A 312 0.02 -10.12 -11.11
C HIS A 312 -0.61 -9.63 -9.81
N ASN A 313 -1.63 -10.35 -9.30
CA ASN A 313 -2.23 -10.01 -8.02
C ASN A 313 -1.62 -10.82 -6.87
N VAL A 314 -1.49 -10.20 -5.70
CA VAL A 314 -1.04 -10.84 -4.46
C VAL A 314 -2.13 -10.73 -3.40
N ALA A 315 -2.84 -11.81 -3.12
CA ALA A 315 -3.88 -11.92 -2.11
C ALA A 315 -3.42 -12.85 -0.97
N VAL A 316 -3.18 -12.31 0.22
CA VAL A 316 -2.75 -13.09 1.39
C VAL A 316 -3.67 -12.78 2.57
N GLY A 317 -4.44 -13.78 3.01
CA GLY A 317 -5.44 -13.67 4.06
C GLY A 317 -6.78 -14.25 3.61
N LYS A 318 -7.60 -14.65 4.58
CA LYS A 318 -8.96 -15.13 4.29
C LYS A 318 -9.75 -14.05 3.55
N SER A 319 -10.38 -14.43 2.44
CA SER A 319 -11.20 -13.58 1.56
C SER A 319 -10.50 -12.30 1.07
N ALA A 320 -9.16 -12.27 1.08
CA ALA A 320 -8.41 -11.18 0.45
C ALA A 320 -8.71 -11.18 -1.06
N MET A 321 -9.11 -10.04 -1.60
CA MET A 321 -9.46 -9.86 -3.01
C MET A 321 -10.53 -10.84 -3.55
N GLN A 322 -11.46 -11.30 -2.69
CA GLN A 322 -12.43 -12.35 -3.03
C GLN A 322 -13.22 -12.08 -4.32
N ASN A 323 -13.68 -10.84 -4.54
CA ASN A 323 -14.53 -10.48 -5.68
C ASN A 323 -13.74 -9.90 -6.88
N ASN A 324 -12.41 -9.91 -6.85
CA ASN A 324 -11.59 -9.36 -7.92
C ASN A 324 -11.71 -10.24 -9.16
N THR A 325 -12.33 -9.74 -10.24
CA THR A 325 -12.55 -10.51 -11.47
C THR A 325 -11.49 -10.24 -12.51
N THR A 326 -11.18 -8.97 -12.78
CA THR A 326 -10.28 -8.54 -13.87
C THR A 326 -9.22 -7.54 -13.43
N GLY A 327 -9.29 -7.02 -12.19
CA GLY A 327 -8.33 -6.07 -11.66
C GLY A 327 -6.93 -6.69 -11.51
N THR A 328 -5.92 -6.02 -12.05
CA THR A 328 -4.52 -6.46 -12.16
C THR A 328 -3.58 -5.67 -11.26
N GLU A 329 -2.44 -6.26 -10.93
CA GLU A 329 -1.37 -5.59 -10.17
C GLU A 329 -1.81 -5.04 -8.81
N ASN A 330 -2.73 -5.74 -8.15
CA ASN A 330 -3.16 -5.39 -6.80
C ASN A 330 -2.48 -6.27 -5.75
N VAL A 331 -2.17 -5.68 -4.60
CA VAL A 331 -1.63 -6.35 -3.42
C VAL A 331 -2.65 -6.21 -2.29
N GLY A 332 -3.28 -7.30 -1.88
CA GLY A 332 -4.17 -7.39 -0.72
C GLY A 332 -3.61 -8.35 0.33
N VAL A 333 -3.06 -7.83 1.42
CA VAL A 333 -2.49 -8.61 2.53
C VAL A 333 -3.23 -8.29 3.82
N GLY A 334 -4.01 -9.25 4.30
CA GLY A 334 -4.85 -9.14 5.50
C GLY A 334 -6.24 -9.75 5.25
N ASN A 335 -6.94 -10.08 6.33
CA ASN A 335 -8.30 -10.63 6.23
C ASN A 335 -9.25 -9.55 5.65
N TYR A 336 -9.96 -9.90 4.59
CA TYR A 336 -10.84 -9.00 3.82
C TYR A 336 -10.16 -7.77 3.20
N ALA A 337 -8.84 -7.79 3.00
CA ALA A 337 -8.17 -6.74 2.23
C ALA A 337 -8.67 -6.76 0.77
N LEU A 338 -9.13 -5.62 0.24
CA LEU A 338 -9.68 -5.50 -1.14
C LEU A 338 -10.84 -6.47 -1.46
N SER A 339 -11.60 -6.96 -0.49
CA SER A 339 -12.56 -8.06 -0.70
C SER A 339 -13.62 -7.79 -1.79
N ASN A 340 -14.04 -6.53 -1.96
CA ASN A 340 -15.04 -6.14 -2.96
C ASN A 340 -14.45 -5.56 -4.26
N ASN A 341 -13.12 -5.54 -4.42
CA ASN A 341 -12.49 -5.06 -5.65
C ASN A 341 -13.02 -5.89 -6.81
N THR A 342 -13.49 -5.29 -7.91
CA THR A 342 -13.97 -6.06 -9.07
C THR A 342 -13.00 -5.92 -10.24
N THR A 343 -12.71 -4.68 -10.64
CA THR A 343 -12.00 -4.35 -11.89
C THR A 343 -10.81 -3.41 -11.68
N ALA A 344 -10.61 -2.92 -10.44
CA ALA A 344 -9.62 -1.89 -10.19
C ALA A 344 -8.18 -2.42 -10.17
N ASN A 345 -7.23 -1.58 -10.58
CA ASN A 345 -5.82 -1.92 -10.76
C ASN A 345 -4.90 -1.13 -9.82
N TYR A 346 -3.68 -1.63 -9.64
CA TYR A 346 -2.56 -0.93 -8.97
C TYR A 346 -2.84 -0.54 -7.51
N ASN A 347 -3.66 -1.30 -6.79
CA ASN A 347 -3.99 -1.01 -5.40
C ASN A 347 -3.13 -1.82 -4.43
N THR A 348 -2.61 -1.16 -3.39
CA THR A 348 -1.93 -1.80 -2.26
C THR A 348 -2.79 -1.68 -1.00
N ALA A 349 -3.13 -2.80 -0.39
CA ALA A 349 -3.98 -2.91 0.80
C ALA A 349 -3.31 -3.85 1.82
N LEU A 350 -2.80 -3.29 2.91
CA LEU A 350 -2.11 -4.02 3.98
C LEU A 350 -2.80 -3.82 5.32
N GLY A 351 -3.48 -4.85 5.83
CA GLY A 351 -4.16 -4.84 7.11
C GLY A 351 -5.57 -5.45 7.07
N TYR A 352 -6.23 -5.48 8.23
CA TYR A 352 -7.59 -6.00 8.33
C TYR A 352 -8.60 -5.06 7.66
N SER A 353 -9.38 -5.58 6.71
CA SER A 353 -10.42 -4.87 5.96
C SER A 353 -9.96 -3.53 5.34
N THR A 354 -8.68 -3.42 4.96
CA THR A 354 -8.20 -2.28 4.16
C THR A 354 -8.79 -2.33 2.76
N LEU A 355 -9.31 -1.20 2.28
CA LEU A 355 -9.99 -1.11 0.97
C LEU A 355 -11.10 -2.16 0.78
N GLY A 356 -11.72 -2.65 1.86
CA GLY A 356 -12.64 -3.79 1.82
C GLY A 356 -13.87 -3.59 0.93
N THR A 357 -14.29 -2.35 0.71
CA THR A 357 -15.44 -1.99 -0.14
C THR A 357 -15.06 -1.44 -1.51
N ASN A 358 -13.77 -1.28 -1.83
CA ASN A 358 -13.34 -0.68 -3.09
C ASN A 358 -13.89 -1.51 -4.25
N THR A 359 -14.48 -0.89 -5.27
CA THR A 359 -14.98 -1.62 -6.44
C THR A 359 -14.16 -1.30 -7.67
N THR A 360 -13.88 -0.01 -7.92
CA THR A 360 -13.25 0.48 -9.15
C THR A 360 -12.13 1.51 -8.93
N GLY A 361 -11.88 1.96 -7.69
CA GLY A 361 -10.83 2.93 -7.39
C GLY A 361 -9.43 2.37 -7.66
N THR A 362 -8.55 3.16 -8.31
CA THR A 362 -7.23 2.72 -8.78
C THR A 362 -6.09 3.50 -8.15
N ALA A 363 -4.89 2.89 -8.16
CA ALA A 363 -3.66 3.49 -7.62
C ALA A 363 -3.79 3.95 -6.16
N LEU A 364 -4.43 3.11 -5.33
CA LEU A 364 -4.68 3.37 -3.92
C LEU A 364 -3.59 2.71 -3.06
N THR A 365 -3.12 3.40 -2.03
CA THR A 365 -2.22 2.82 -1.03
C THR A 365 -2.87 2.89 0.34
N ALA A 366 -3.26 1.75 0.91
CA ALA A 366 -3.90 1.63 2.21
C ALA A 366 -3.11 0.69 3.13
N CYS A 367 -2.67 1.16 4.29
CA CYS A 367 -1.96 0.36 5.28
C CYS A 367 -2.46 0.65 6.69
N GLY A 368 -2.94 -0.37 7.42
CA GLY A 368 -3.45 -0.25 8.78
C GLY A 368 -4.82 -0.90 8.97
N TYR A 369 -5.37 -0.87 10.18
CA TYR A 369 -6.71 -1.41 10.41
C TYR A 369 -7.78 -0.51 9.77
N ARG A 370 -8.55 -1.05 8.82
CA ARG A 370 -9.65 -0.35 8.11
C ARG A 370 -9.26 0.96 7.42
N ALA A 371 -8.00 1.13 7.04
CA ALA A 371 -7.59 2.25 6.18
C ALA A 371 -8.35 2.21 4.85
N LEU A 372 -8.94 3.34 4.42
CA LEU A 372 -9.84 3.41 3.25
C LEU A 372 -10.99 2.37 3.26
N GLY A 373 -11.50 2.01 4.44
CA GLY A 373 -12.44 0.89 4.60
C GLY A 373 -13.82 1.05 3.94
N ALA A 374 -14.27 2.28 3.65
CA ALA A 374 -15.54 2.57 2.99
C ALA A 374 -15.39 3.06 1.53
N HIS A 375 -14.19 2.95 0.95
CA HIS A 375 -13.90 3.42 -0.39
C HIS A 375 -14.64 2.64 -1.47
N THR A 376 -15.15 3.30 -2.51
CA THR A 376 -15.86 2.66 -3.62
C THR A 376 -15.19 2.96 -4.97
N THR A 377 -15.00 4.24 -5.35
CA THR A 377 -14.62 4.61 -6.73
C THR A 377 -13.55 5.71 -6.90
N GLY A 378 -13.13 6.42 -5.85
CA GLY A 378 -12.07 7.44 -5.98
C GLY A 378 -10.69 6.81 -6.27
N SER A 379 -9.73 7.60 -6.76
CA SER A 379 -8.39 7.12 -7.13
C SER A 379 -7.28 7.98 -6.51
N PHE A 380 -6.05 7.47 -6.51
CA PHE A 380 -4.84 8.19 -6.06
C PHE A 380 -4.86 8.63 -4.58
N CYS A 381 -5.50 7.84 -3.72
CA CYS A 381 -5.50 8.08 -2.28
C CYS A 381 -4.42 7.27 -1.56
N THR A 382 -3.75 7.89 -0.59
CA THR A 382 -2.83 7.25 0.34
C THR A 382 -3.41 7.31 1.75
N ALA A 383 -3.57 6.17 2.42
CA ALA A 383 -4.10 6.06 3.77
C ALA A 383 -3.23 5.12 4.62
N VAL A 384 -2.45 5.67 5.53
CA VAL A 384 -1.53 4.90 6.39
C VAL A 384 -1.83 5.18 7.85
N GLY A 385 -2.37 4.20 8.57
CA GLY A 385 -2.72 4.30 9.99
C GLY A 385 -4.05 3.64 10.33
N TYR A 386 -4.31 3.51 11.63
CA TYR A 386 -5.59 3.00 12.12
C TYR A 386 -6.73 3.96 11.72
N ASN A 387 -7.72 3.46 10.98
CA ASN A 387 -8.85 4.23 10.44
C ASN A 387 -8.47 5.49 9.63
N ALA A 388 -7.26 5.55 9.05
CA ALA A 388 -6.90 6.63 8.14
C ALA A 388 -7.87 6.63 6.94
N LEU A 389 -8.47 7.79 6.64
CA LEU A 389 -9.36 7.99 5.49
C LEU A 389 -10.57 7.02 5.44
N ARG A 390 -11.04 6.55 6.61
CA ARG A 390 -11.95 5.40 6.72
C ARG A 390 -13.29 5.59 6.01
N LEU A 391 -13.91 6.77 6.10
CA LEU A 391 -15.25 7.02 5.57
C LEU A 391 -15.25 7.54 4.12
N ASN A 392 -14.09 7.61 3.47
CA ASN A 392 -13.98 8.10 2.10
C ASN A 392 -14.66 7.12 1.15
N THR A 393 -15.67 7.58 0.41
CA THR A 393 -16.41 6.79 -0.56
C THR A 393 -15.90 7.06 -1.96
N THR A 394 -15.98 8.30 -2.45
CA THR A 394 -15.62 8.68 -3.83
C THR A 394 -14.51 9.71 -3.95
N GLY A 395 -14.05 10.30 -2.83
CA GLY A 395 -12.99 11.30 -2.86
C GLY A 395 -11.66 10.73 -3.37
N GLY A 396 -11.04 11.41 -4.34
CA GLY A 396 -9.72 11.08 -4.89
C GLY A 396 -8.62 12.04 -4.45
N ASN A 397 -7.36 11.69 -4.74
CA ASN A 397 -6.16 12.51 -4.48
C ASN A 397 -5.99 12.94 -3.01
N ASN A 398 -6.39 12.09 -2.06
CA ASN A 398 -6.27 12.39 -0.63
C ASN A 398 -5.09 11.63 0.00
N THR A 399 -4.27 12.32 0.79
CA THR A 399 -3.20 11.72 1.59
C THR A 399 -3.59 11.80 3.07
N ALA A 400 -3.61 10.67 3.76
CA ALA A 400 -3.93 10.56 5.18
C ALA A 400 -2.90 9.63 5.87
N VAL A 401 -2.08 10.18 6.75
CA VAL A 401 -1.04 9.43 7.48
C VAL A 401 -1.15 9.72 8.96
N GLY A 402 -1.54 8.73 9.75
CA GLY A 402 -1.73 8.85 11.20
C GLY A 402 -2.99 8.15 11.69
N TYR A 403 -3.14 8.10 13.02
CA TYR A 403 -4.36 7.58 13.65
C TYR A 403 -5.54 8.49 13.31
N SER A 404 -6.57 7.94 12.67
CA SER A 404 -7.80 8.63 12.27
C SER A 404 -7.59 9.93 11.47
N ALA A 405 -6.45 10.06 10.77
CA ALA A 405 -6.23 11.17 9.86
C ALA A 405 -7.30 11.17 8.76
N LEU A 406 -7.92 12.33 8.53
CA LEU A 406 -8.94 12.56 7.50
C LEU A 406 -10.13 11.57 7.55
N TYR A 407 -10.50 11.13 8.76
CA TYR A 407 -11.46 10.05 9.00
C TYR A 407 -12.84 10.27 8.38
N SER A 408 -13.40 11.47 8.50
CA SER A 408 -14.79 11.78 8.10
C SER A 408 -14.95 12.20 6.64
N ASN A 409 -13.85 12.27 5.88
CA ASN A 409 -13.90 12.63 4.46
C ASN A 409 -14.74 11.60 3.71
N THR A 410 -15.77 12.03 2.98
CA THR A 410 -16.62 11.14 2.17
C THR A 410 -16.33 11.30 0.68
N THR A 411 -16.46 12.52 0.15
CA THR A 411 -16.36 12.82 -1.29
C THR A 411 -15.31 13.86 -1.64
N ALA A 412 -14.75 14.56 -0.65
CA ALA A 412 -13.79 15.63 -0.87
C ALA A 412 -12.45 15.11 -1.40
N THR A 413 -11.73 15.97 -2.12
CA THR A 413 -10.52 15.65 -2.88
C THR A 413 -9.36 16.59 -2.54
N ASN A 414 -8.15 16.18 -2.89
CA ASN A 414 -6.92 17.00 -2.78
C ASN A 414 -6.61 17.42 -1.34
N ASN A 415 -6.94 16.60 -0.35
CA ASN A 415 -6.59 16.86 1.05
C ASN A 415 -5.30 16.14 1.44
N THR A 416 -4.46 16.79 2.24
CA THR A 416 -3.28 16.19 2.87
C THR A 416 -3.41 16.29 4.39
N ALA A 417 -3.51 15.15 5.08
CA ALA A 417 -3.63 15.05 6.53
C ALA A 417 -2.51 14.16 7.07
N ILE A 418 -1.58 14.72 7.84
CA ILE A 418 -0.47 13.98 8.43
C ILE A 418 -0.42 14.29 9.92
N GLY A 419 -0.69 13.29 10.76
CA GLY A 419 -0.77 13.43 12.22
C GLY A 419 -1.98 12.71 12.81
N HIS A 420 -1.94 12.51 14.13
CA HIS A 420 -3.09 11.96 14.87
C HIS A 420 -4.25 12.97 14.83
N ASP A 421 -5.42 12.52 14.34
CA ASP A 421 -6.64 13.31 14.17
C ASP A 421 -6.48 14.58 13.30
N ALA A 422 -5.46 14.66 12.44
CA ALA A 422 -5.37 15.73 11.45
C ALA A 422 -6.57 15.66 10.49
N LEU A 423 -7.27 16.78 10.27
CA LEU A 423 -8.48 16.85 9.42
C LEU A 423 -9.59 15.83 9.79
N LEU A 424 -9.72 15.43 11.06
CA LEU A 424 -10.63 14.37 11.52
C LEU A 424 -12.09 14.51 11.00
N SER A 425 -12.66 15.71 11.06
CA SER A 425 -14.05 16.00 10.67
C SER A 425 -14.21 16.49 9.22
N ASN A 426 -13.12 16.60 8.47
CA ASN A 426 -13.09 17.26 7.17
C ASN A 426 -13.92 16.56 6.09
N THR A 427 -14.83 17.31 5.47
CA THR A 427 -15.63 16.90 4.30
C THR A 427 -15.43 17.83 3.09
N ALA A 428 -14.47 18.76 3.15
CA ALA A 428 -14.16 19.74 2.11
C ALA A 428 -12.80 19.50 1.45
N GLY A 429 -12.60 19.99 0.22
CA GLY A 429 -11.39 19.73 -0.56
C GLY A 429 -10.28 20.77 -0.41
N ASN A 430 -9.09 20.43 -0.92
CA ASN A 430 -7.92 21.31 -1.02
C ASN A 430 -7.35 21.79 0.33
N ASN A 431 -7.40 20.98 1.38
CA ASN A 431 -6.85 21.33 2.70
C ASN A 431 -5.55 20.58 2.99
N THR A 432 -4.56 21.27 3.56
CA THR A 432 -3.30 20.68 4.04
C THR A 432 -3.22 20.83 5.56
N ALA A 433 -3.07 19.72 6.29
CA ALA A 433 -2.92 19.68 7.74
C ALA A 433 -1.77 18.74 8.12
N LEU A 434 -0.77 19.28 8.82
CA LEU A 434 0.39 18.55 9.32
C LEU A 434 0.57 18.85 10.81
N GLY A 435 0.31 17.85 11.67
CA GLY A 435 0.45 17.98 13.12
C GLY A 435 -0.65 17.25 13.90
N TYR A 436 -0.45 17.11 15.20
CA TYR A 436 -1.48 16.57 16.09
C TYR A 436 -2.69 17.51 16.12
N GLN A 437 -3.85 16.98 15.73
CA GLN A 437 -5.12 17.72 15.68
C GLN A 437 -5.09 19.02 14.85
N ALA A 438 -4.18 19.13 13.87
CA ALA A 438 -4.20 20.22 12.91
C ALA A 438 -5.51 20.16 12.11
N MET A 439 -6.24 21.28 12.05
CA MET A 439 -7.51 21.40 11.32
C MET A 439 -8.59 20.36 11.72
N ARG A 440 -8.59 19.94 12.98
CA ARG A 440 -9.39 18.79 13.46
C ARG A 440 -10.89 18.88 13.13
N THR A 441 -11.50 20.05 13.30
CA THR A 441 -12.97 20.18 13.22
C THR A 441 -13.50 20.70 11.89
N ASN A 442 -12.66 20.94 10.87
CA ASN A 442 -13.13 21.51 9.60
C ASN A 442 -14.30 20.70 9.01
N THR A 443 -15.39 21.35 8.59
CA THR A 443 -16.54 20.66 7.97
C THR A 443 -16.93 21.21 6.60
N SER A 444 -16.39 22.36 6.17
CA SER A 444 -16.70 22.91 4.84
C SER A 444 -15.62 23.85 4.27
N GLY A 445 -14.64 24.24 5.08
CA GLY A 445 -13.54 25.12 4.68
C GLY A 445 -12.65 24.51 3.62
N THR A 446 -12.21 25.30 2.65
CA THR A 446 -11.35 24.86 1.54
C THR A 446 -10.08 25.69 1.46
N ALA A 447 -9.05 25.17 0.79
CA ALA A 447 -7.79 25.89 0.55
C ALA A 447 -7.06 26.34 1.83
N ASN A 448 -7.26 25.63 2.96
CA ASN A 448 -6.58 25.94 4.21
C ASN A 448 -5.25 25.17 4.33
N THR A 449 -4.26 25.79 4.96
CA THR A 449 -2.95 25.22 5.25
C THR A 449 -2.67 25.33 6.74
N ALA A 450 -2.56 24.22 7.46
CA ALA A 450 -2.33 24.13 8.89
C ALA A 450 -1.08 23.27 9.19
N LEU A 451 -0.02 23.86 9.73
CA LEU A 451 1.21 23.16 10.09
C LEU A 451 1.55 23.44 11.55
N GLY A 452 1.40 22.43 12.42
CA GLY A 452 1.69 22.53 13.84
C GLY A 452 0.67 21.83 14.72
N TYR A 453 0.98 21.71 16.01
CA TYR A 453 0.03 21.21 17.01
C TYR A 453 -1.16 22.16 17.09
N GLN A 454 -2.36 21.63 16.84
CA GLN A 454 -3.63 22.38 16.92
C GLN A 454 -3.67 23.69 16.09
N ALA A 455 -2.84 23.80 15.03
CA ALA A 455 -2.99 24.88 14.06
C ALA A 455 -4.37 24.79 13.39
N LEU A 456 -5.10 25.91 13.33
CA LEU A 456 -6.50 25.97 12.85
C LEU A 456 -7.39 24.91 13.50
N TYR A 457 -7.32 24.70 14.82
CA TYR A 457 -8.06 23.62 15.49
C TYR A 457 -9.59 23.72 15.33
N ALA A 458 -10.15 24.89 15.62
CA ALA A 458 -11.58 25.16 15.54
C ALA A 458 -11.91 25.77 14.17
N GLN A 459 -12.36 24.94 13.23
CA GLN A 459 -12.84 25.40 11.90
C GLN A 459 -14.25 24.87 11.69
N ASN A 460 -15.18 25.73 11.28
CA ASN A 460 -16.52 25.30 10.88
C ASN A 460 -16.76 25.55 9.38
N THR A 461 -16.32 26.69 8.83
CA THR A 461 -16.66 27.10 7.44
C THR A 461 -15.60 27.97 6.73
N ASN A 462 -14.49 28.27 7.36
CA ASN A 462 -13.50 29.23 6.86
C ASN A 462 -12.57 28.63 5.81
N SER A 463 -12.15 29.47 4.86
CA SER A 463 -11.34 29.08 3.71
C SER A 463 -10.12 29.98 3.55
N GLU A 464 -9.13 29.52 2.79
CA GLU A 464 -7.94 30.28 2.39
C GLU A 464 -7.10 30.80 3.57
N ASN A 465 -7.10 30.08 4.70
CA ASN A 465 -6.23 30.40 5.83
C ASN A 465 -4.88 29.68 5.75
N THR A 466 -3.81 30.35 6.13
CA THR A 466 -2.48 29.75 6.34
C THR A 466 -2.11 29.89 7.81
N ALA A 467 -1.89 28.78 8.52
CA ALA A 467 -1.45 28.74 9.91
C ALA A 467 -0.22 27.84 10.05
N VAL A 468 0.90 28.42 10.47
CA VAL A 468 2.16 27.72 10.66
C VAL A 468 2.69 28.02 12.05
N GLY A 469 2.58 27.06 12.97
CA GLY A 469 3.02 27.20 14.34
C GLY A 469 2.16 26.42 15.34
N PHE A 470 2.64 26.34 16.57
CA PHE A 470 1.86 25.83 17.70
C PHE A 470 0.67 26.76 17.95
N GLN A 471 -0.56 26.22 17.91
CA GLN A 471 -1.81 26.96 18.13
C GLN A 471 -2.02 28.20 17.23
N ALA A 472 -1.35 28.30 16.08
CA ALA A 472 -1.59 29.37 15.12
C ALA A 472 -3.05 29.33 14.61
N LEU A 473 -3.76 30.45 14.68
CA LEU A 473 -5.19 30.59 14.35
C LEU A 473 -6.11 29.54 15.02
N GLN A 474 -5.77 29.07 16.23
CA GLN A 474 -6.49 27.96 16.88
C GLN A 474 -8.01 28.18 16.96
N SER A 475 -8.45 29.40 17.27
CA SER A 475 -9.88 29.75 17.45
C SER A 475 -10.55 30.32 16.20
N SER A 476 -9.80 30.50 15.10
CA SER A 476 -10.24 31.28 13.93
C SER A 476 -11.48 30.69 13.30
N THR A 477 -12.55 31.50 13.15
CA THR A 477 -13.67 31.19 12.27
C THR A 477 -13.70 32.07 11.01
N GLY A 478 -12.69 32.92 10.85
CA GLY A 478 -12.50 33.84 9.72
C GLY A 478 -11.72 33.23 8.55
N SER A 479 -11.84 33.80 7.35
CA SER A 479 -11.18 33.36 6.10
C SER A 479 -10.06 34.30 5.66
N ASN A 480 -9.18 33.85 4.76
CA ASN A 480 -8.10 34.66 4.16
C ASN A 480 -7.05 35.15 5.17
N ASN A 481 -6.85 34.47 6.30
CA ASN A 481 -5.88 34.89 7.31
C ASN A 481 -4.56 34.14 7.18
N THR A 482 -3.45 34.84 7.31
CA THR A 482 -2.09 34.25 7.37
C THR A 482 -1.53 34.43 8.77
N ALA A 483 -1.15 33.34 9.42
CA ALA A 483 -0.49 33.31 10.71
C ALA A 483 0.75 32.43 10.67
N VAL A 484 1.91 32.99 11.04
CA VAL A 484 3.19 32.30 11.07
C VAL A 484 3.91 32.62 12.38
N GLY A 485 3.98 31.65 13.28
CA GLY A 485 4.50 31.80 14.64
C GLY A 485 3.67 30.99 15.64
N ALA A 486 4.26 30.67 16.80
CA ALA A 486 3.47 30.10 17.89
C ALA A 486 2.49 31.17 18.42
N GLU A 487 1.24 30.76 18.63
CA GLU A 487 0.14 31.60 19.16
C GLU A 487 -0.21 32.81 18.28
N ALA A 488 0.28 32.87 17.03
CA ALA A 488 -0.07 33.93 16.10
C ALA A 488 -1.57 33.87 15.73
N GLY A 489 -2.31 34.93 16.04
CA GLY A 489 -3.76 35.02 15.84
C GLY A 489 -4.57 33.97 16.60
N GLU A 490 -4.08 33.46 17.74
CA GLU A 490 -4.69 32.33 18.47
C GLU A 490 -6.18 32.53 18.79
N GLN A 491 -6.56 33.71 19.31
CA GLN A 491 -7.92 34.02 19.73
C GLN A 491 -8.78 34.68 18.65
N LEU A 492 -8.31 34.71 17.40
CA LEU A 492 -9.12 35.19 16.28
C LEU A 492 -10.41 34.40 16.25
N THR A 493 -11.56 35.07 16.37
CA THR A 493 -12.86 34.42 16.24
C THR A 493 -13.53 34.90 14.97
N THR A 494 -13.51 36.21 14.71
CA THR A 494 -14.00 36.84 13.48
C THR A 494 -12.86 37.60 12.79
N GLY A 495 -12.91 37.79 11.48
CA GLY A 495 -11.83 38.49 10.78
C GLY A 495 -11.58 37.94 9.38
N TYR A 496 -11.09 38.78 8.49
CA TYR A 496 -10.65 38.34 7.18
C TYR A 496 -9.47 39.16 6.70
N SER A 497 -8.62 38.52 5.87
CA SER A 497 -7.45 39.17 5.28
C SER A 497 -6.45 39.71 6.31
N GLY A 498 -6.32 39.04 7.46
CA GLY A 498 -5.32 39.34 8.48
C GLY A 498 -3.96 38.71 8.19
N THR A 499 -2.87 39.38 8.54
CA THR A 499 -1.49 38.86 8.46
C THR A 499 -0.84 38.95 9.85
N PHE A 500 -0.47 37.82 10.44
CA PHE A 500 0.13 37.70 11.78
C PHE A 500 1.44 36.92 11.67
N VAL A 501 2.58 37.58 11.82
CA VAL A 501 3.89 36.94 11.64
C VAL A 501 4.78 37.26 12.83
N GLY A 502 5.01 36.27 13.69
CA GLY A 502 5.78 36.41 14.92
C GLY A 502 5.21 35.58 16.07
N PHE A 503 6.00 35.39 17.12
CA PHE A 503 5.50 34.82 18.37
C PHE A 503 4.43 35.74 18.97
N ARG A 504 3.22 35.21 19.21
CA ARG A 504 2.09 35.97 19.74
C ARG A 504 1.74 37.24 18.95
N ALA A 505 1.97 37.24 17.63
CA ALA A 505 1.50 38.33 16.79
C ALA A 505 -0.04 38.29 16.74
N GLY A 506 -0.69 39.33 17.27
CA GLY A 506 -2.15 39.42 17.37
C GLY A 506 -2.81 38.30 18.17
N GLU A 507 -2.17 37.81 19.24
CA GLU A 507 -2.68 36.68 20.04
C GLU A 507 -4.13 36.89 20.52
N GLU A 508 -4.42 38.05 21.12
CA GLU A 508 -5.74 38.38 21.66
C GLU A 508 -6.72 38.95 20.62
N CYS A 509 -6.31 39.08 19.35
CA CYS A 509 -7.13 39.62 18.26
C CYS A 509 -8.39 38.79 18.07
N THR A 510 -9.52 39.18 18.67
CA THR A 510 -10.81 38.51 18.45
C THR A 510 -11.47 38.90 17.13
N SER A 511 -11.25 40.15 16.67
CA SER A 511 -11.65 40.63 15.34
C SER A 511 -10.53 41.39 14.63
N ALA A 512 -10.15 40.94 13.43
CA ALA A 512 -9.02 41.50 12.69
C ALA A 512 -9.29 41.58 11.18
N TYR A 513 -10.11 42.55 10.77
CA TYR A 513 -10.38 42.81 9.36
C TYR A 513 -9.21 43.60 8.75
N GLN A 514 -8.52 43.00 7.77
CA GLN A 514 -7.44 43.64 7.02
C GLN A 514 -6.31 44.19 7.93
N THR A 515 -6.02 43.48 9.02
CA THR A 515 -4.98 43.83 9.99
C THR A 515 -3.65 43.17 9.63
N THR A 516 -2.54 43.89 9.77
CA THR A 516 -1.17 43.38 9.62
C THR A 516 -0.44 43.51 10.95
N ALA A 517 0.07 42.42 11.49
CA ALA A 517 0.91 42.32 12.69
C ALA A 517 2.17 41.52 12.34
N VAL A 518 3.32 42.17 12.23
CA VAL A 518 4.60 41.55 11.86
C VAL A 518 5.66 41.89 12.89
N GLY A 519 6.07 40.91 13.68
CA GLY A 519 6.96 41.05 14.82
C GLY A 519 6.43 40.27 16.02
N ALA A 520 7.31 39.89 16.94
CA ALA A 520 6.84 39.27 18.19
C ALA A 520 6.04 40.30 19.00
N TYR A 521 4.89 39.87 19.53
CA TYR A 521 3.94 40.68 20.30
C TYR A 521 3.37 41.91 19.55
N ALA A 522 3.44 41.94 18.21
CA ALA A 522 2.77 43.00 17.45
C ALA A 522 1.24 42.84 17.59
N LEU A 523 0.54 43.91 18.01
CA LEU A 523 -0.91 43.90 18.30
C LEU A 523 -1.36 42.84 19.31
N ASP A 524 -0.52 42.47 20.28
CA ASP A 524 -0.77 41.37 21.22
C ASP A 524 -2.11 41.51 21.96
N ALA A 525 -2.42 42.68 22.51
CA ALA A 525 -3.64 42.94 23.30
C ALA A 525 -4.85 43.40 22.46
N CYS A 526 -4.74 43.41 21.12
CA CYS A 526 -5.81 43.89 20.25
C CYS A 526 -6.99 42.96 20.40
N THR A 527 -8.17 43.44 20.77
CA THR A 527 -9.38 42.61 20.87
C THR A 527 -10.27 42.82 19.65
N THR A 528 -10.68 44.06 19.37
CA THR A 528 -11.60 44.40 18.27
C THR A 528 -11.09 45.51 17.37
N GLY A 529 -9.81 45.86 17.46
CA GLY A 529 -9.15 46.82 16.60
C GLY A 529 -8.96 46.30 15.16
N ILE A 530 -9.46 47.06 14.17
CA ILE A 530 -9.50 46.63 12.77
C ILE A 530 -8.61 47.51 11.89
N LYS A 531 -8.13 46.96 10.77
CA LYS A 531 -7.33 47.70 9.77
C LYS A 531 -6.07 48.35 10.35
N ASN A 532 -5.49 47.74 11.37
CA ASN A 532 -4.23 48.19 11.96
C ASN A 532 -3.05 47.59 11.19
N THR A 533 -1.98 48.34 11.02
CA THR A 533 -0.70 47.88 10.47
C THR A 533 0.38 48.06 11.51
N ALA A 534 0.84 46.99 12.14
CA ALA A 534 1.91 46.97 13.12
C ALA A 534 3.08 46.14 12.61
N ILE A 535 4.26 46.77 12.51
CA ILE A 535 5.48 46.14 12.04
C ILE A 535 6.63 46.49 12.99
N GLY A 536 7.09 45.52 13.78
CA GLY A 536 8.13 45.68 14.79
C GLY A 536 7.86 44.84 16.04
N TRP A 537 8.88 44.67 16.88
CA TRP A 537 8.72 44.07 18.22
C TRP A 537 7.86 44.99 19.10
N ASN A 538 6.79 44.47 19.71
CA ASN A 538 5.80 45.23 20.49
C ASN A 538 5.16 46.43 19.73
N ALA A 539 5.06 46.37 18.40
CA ALA A 539 4.37 47.42 17.66
C ALA A 539 2.86 47.34 17.93
N GLY A 540 2.27 48.42 18.45
CA GLY A 540 0.84 48.49 18.80
C GLY A 540 0.40 47.45 19.84
N ASP A 541 1.29 46.99 20.70
CA ASP A 541 1.05 45.95 21.69
C ASP A 541 -0.14 46.25 22.63
N ASP A 542 -0.33 47.51 23.00
CA ASP A 542 -1.40 47.95 23.91
C ASP A 542 -2.75 48.24 23.22
N VAL A 543 -2.84 48.14 21.89
CA VAL A 543 -4.09 48.40 21.16
C VAL A 543 -5.15 47.42 21.65
N THR A 544 -6.36 47.87 21.96
CA THR A 544 -7.49 47.02 22.34
C THR A 544 -8.62 47.12 21.31
N THR A 545 -9.17 48.31 21.10
CA THR A 545 -10.32 48.55 20.20
C THR A 545 -10.04 49.56 19.10
N GLY A 546 -8.91 50.27 19.16
CA GLY A 546 -8.50 51.26 18.16
C GLY A 546 -8.28 50.67 16.77
N GLY A 547 -8.70 51.38 15.72
CA GLY A 547 -8.60 50.90 14.33
C GLY A 547 -7.99 51.90 13.36
N HIS A 548 -7.63 51.43 12.17
CA HIS A 548 -7.03 52.22 11.09
C HIS A 548 -5.69 52.88 11.50
N ASN A 549 -4.94 52.24 12.39
CA ASN A 549 -3.67 52.77 12.88
C ASN A 549 -2.46 52.16 12.15
N VAL A 550 -1.35 52.89 12.11
CA VAL A 550 -0.06 52.43 11.58
C VAL A 550 1.00 52.55 12.68
N TYR A 551 1.69 51.46 12.95
CA TYR A 551 2.79 51.33 13.91
C TYR A 551 3.99 50.71 13.20
N LEU A 552 5.08 51.46 13.06
CA LEU A 552 6.28 50.98 12.38
C LEU A 552 7.51 51.23 13.24
N GLY A 553 8.06 50.18 13.84
CA GLY A 553 9.23 50.23 14.71
C GLY A 553 9.01 49.49 16.03
N THR A 554 10.10 49.29 16.77
CA THR A 554 10.07 48.70 18.11
C THR A 554 9.28 49.60 19.07
N ASN A 555 8.27 49.05 19.76
CA ASN A 555 7.38 49.76 20.68
C ASN A 555 6.65 50.97 20.06
N ALA A 556 6.48 50.98 18.73
CA ALA A 556 5.71 52.04 18.09
C ALA A 556 4.24 51.96 18.53
N GLY A 557 3.70 53.07 19.02
CA GLY A 557 2.35 53.17 19.56
C GLY A 557 2.17 52.62 20.97
N ASN A 558 3.23 52.34 21.72
CA ASN A 558 3.08 51.87 23.11
C ASN A 558 2.23 52.85 23.94
N GLY A 559 1.26 52.33 24.69
CA GLY A 559 0.23 53.09 25.40
C GLY A 559 -0.99 53.48 24.57
N HIS A 560 -1.03 53.18 23.26
CA HIS A 560 -2.19 53.47 22.40
C HIS A 560 -3.21 52.34 22.48
N GLN A 561 -4.36 52.57 23.12
CA GLN A 561 -5.34 51.51 23.41
C GLN A 561 -6.59 51.60 22.53
N THR A 562 -7.26 52.76 22.51
CA THR A 562 -8.61 52.89 21.91
C THR A 562 -8.66 53.89 20.76
N GLY A 563 -7.58 54.64 20.54
CA GLY A 563 -7.53 55.67 19.51
C GLY A 563 -7.44 55.11 18.09
N SER A 564 -7.84 55.90 17.10
CA SER A 564 -7.99 55.46 15.71
C SER A 564 -7.42 56.46 14.69
N ASN A 565 -7.08 55.98 13.50
CA ASN A 565 -6.50 56.80 12.42
C ASN A 565 -5.17 57.48 12.79
N ALA A 566 -4.37 56.85 13.65
CA ALA A 566 -3.08 57.38 14.09
C ALA A 566 -1.90 56.66 13.40
N ILE A 567 -0.79 57.37 13.22
CA ILE A 567 0.44 56.87 12.60
C ILE A 567 1.59 57.11 13.58
N TYR A 568 2.25 56.05 14.03
CA TYR A 568 3.45 56.09 14.88
C TYR A 568 4.59 55.37 14.15
N VAL A 569 5.67 56.09 13.85
CA VAL A 569 6.83 55.56 13.14
C VAL A 569 8.11 55.86 13.91
N GLY A 570 8.88 54.82 14.21
CA GLY A 570 10.16 54.87 14.89
C GLY A 570 10.16 54.16 16.25
N ASN A 571 11.35 53.98 16.80
CA ASN A 571 11.54 53.30 18.08
C ASN A 571 10.91 54.12 19.21
N ASN A 572 9.97 53.54 19.96
CA ASN A 572 9.26 54.21 21.05
C ASN A 572 8.55 55.53 20.65
N ALA A 573 8.06 55.65 19.41
CA ALA A 573 7.12 56.72 19.05
C ALA A 573 5.75 56.39 19.67
N HIS A 574 5.15 57.28 20.47
CA HIS A 574 3.99 56.93 21.30
C HIS A 574 2.97 58.08 21.41
N PRO A 575 1.69 57.77 21.69
CA PRO A 575 0.68 58.77 21.96
C PRO A 575 0.95 59.54 23.26
N LYS A 576 0.34 60.72 23.35
CA LYS A 576 0.17 61.47 24.59
C LYS A 576 -0.93 60.91 25.48
N THR A 577 -1.95 60.28 24.87
CA THR A 577 -3.10 59.70 25.59
C THR A 577 -3.56 58.40 24.96
N THR A 578 -4.13 57.49 25.75
CA THR A 578 -4.52 56.15 25.30
C THR A 578 -5.56 56.15 24.15
N GLY A 579 -6.39 57.19 24.05
CA GLY A 579 -7.45 57.35 23.05
C GLY A 579 -7.11 58.33 21.91
N GLU A 580 -5.84 58.65 21.71
CA GLU A 580 -5.42 59.64 20.72
C GLU A 580 -5.79 59.25 19.28
N TYR A 581 -6.36 60.17 18.50
CA TYR A 581 -6.86 59.90 17.16
C TYR A 581 -6.37 60.93 16.15
N GLN A 582 -6.22 60.51 14.90
CA GLN A 582 -5.77 61.38 13.81
C GLN A 582 -4.44 62.11 14.12
N ALA A 583 -3.50 61.40 14.75
CA ALA A 583 -2.18 61.91 15.06
C ALA A 583 -1.13 61.24 14.17
N ILE A 584 -0.11 61.98 13.74
CA ILE A 584 1.04 61.47 13.00
C ILE A 584 2.29 61.79 13.80
N THR A 585 2.98 60.77 14.30
CA THR A 585 4.21 60.92 15.10
C THR A 585 5.32 60.10 14.48
N MET A 586 6.40 60.76 14.07
CA MET A 586 7.53 60.11 13.41
C MET A 586 8.86 60.51 14.07
N GLY A 587 9.52 59.57 14.71
CA GLY A 587 10.74 59.83 15.47
C GLY A 587 11.17 58.71 16.39
N THR A 588 12.32 58.89 17.04
CA THR A 588 12.77 57.99 18.12
C THR A 588 12.40 58.60 19.46
N SER A 589 11.86 57.79 20.38
CA SER A 589 11.44 58.19 21.73
C SER A 589 10.59 59.47 21.74
N LEU A 590 9.68 59.57 20.77
CA LEU A 590 8.92 60.77 20.47
C LEU A 590 7.49 60.63 20.99
N GLU A 591 7.12 61.48 21.94
CA GLU A 591 5.74 61.65 22.41
C GLU A 591 4.98 62.56 21.44
N SER A 592 3.82 62.11 20.96
CA SER A 592 2.89 62.91 20.15
C SER A 592 2.47 64.21 20.88
N TYR A 593 2.13 65.24 20.11
CA TYR A 593 1.56 66.46 20.69
C TYR A 593 0.06 66.33 21.02
N GLY A 594 -0.66 65.42 20.34
CA GLY A 594 -2.08 65.13 20.54
C GLY A 594 -2.87 64.95 19.23
N ASN A 595 -4.19 64.95 19.35
CA ASN A 595 -5.10 64.79 18.20
C ASN A 595 -4.87 65.87 17.13
N TYR A 596 -4.91 65.47 15.86
CA TYR A 596 -4.73 66.35 14.69
C TYR A 596 -3.36 67.04 14.59
N TYR A 597 -2.34 66.49 15.25
CA TYR A 597 -0.97 66.96 15.10
C TYR A 597 -0.16 66.02 14.22
N ILE A 598 0.67 66.62 13.38
CA ILE A 598 1.84 65.96 12.81
C ILE A 598 3.03 66.35 13.68
N THR A 599 3.79 65.38 14.19
CA THR A 599 4.93 65.56 15.12
C THR A 599 6.14 64.82 14.59
N PHE A 600 7.27 65.52 14.42
CA PHE A 600 8.57 64.96 14.04
C PHE A 600 9.61 65.27 15.12
N GLY A 601 10.63 64.41 15.28
CA GLY A 601 11.76 64.69 16.16
C GLY A 601 12.46 63.45 16.73
N THR A 602 13.32 63.68 17.73
CA THR A 602 14.12 62.62 18.38
C THR A 602 13.92 62.56 19.90
N SER A 603 13.15 63.48 20.47
CA SER A 603 12.73 63.49 21.88
C SER A 603 11.67 64.58 22.12
N ALA A 604 11.04 64.58 23.30
CA ALA A 604 10.06 65.59 23.70
C ALA A 604 10.57 67.04 23.66
N ASN A 605 11.89 67.27 23.74
CA ASN A 605 12.51 68.59 23.75
C ASN A 605 13.02 69.05 22.37
N GLY A 606 12.76 68.27 21.31
CA GLY A 606 13.20 68.55 19.94
C GLY A 606 12.08 68.39 18.92
N ARG A 607 10.82 68.61 19.33
CA ARG A 607 9.65 68.37 18.49
C ARG A 607 9.42 69.49 17.50
N ILE A 608 9.12 69.09 16.27
CA ILE A 608 8.59 69.96 15.22
C ILE A 608 7.17 69.47 14.97
N TYR A 609 6.18 70.36 15.08
CA TYR A 609 4.79 69.95 14.96
C TYR A 609 3.95 70.89 14.10
N ASN A 610 2.88 70.36 13.54
CA ASN A 610 1.92 71.10 12.74
C ASN A 610 0.49 70.70 13.14
N TYR A 611 -0.35 71.68 13.46
CA TYR A 611 -1.78 71.49 13.70
C TYR A 611 -2.55 71.76 12.41
N TYR A 612 -3.03 70.71 11.76
CA TYR A 612 -3.59 70.80 10.41
C TYR A 612 -5.11 71.15 10.29
N PRO A 613 -5.95 71.15 11.35
CA PRO A 613 -7.34 71.62 11.24
C PRO A 613 -7.52 73.14 11.11
N SER A 614 -6.48 73.94 11.34
CA SER A 614 -6.49 75.40 11.16
C SER A 614 -5.44 75.82 10.14
N ASN A 615 -5.13 77.13 10.03
CA ASN A 615 -4.03 77.60 9.20
C ASN A 615 -2.74 76.85 9.59
N ALA A 616 -2.37 75.85 8.79
CA ALA A 616 -1.31 74.90 9.07
C ALA A 616 0.02 75.64 9.18
N THR A 617 0.46 75.92 10.41
CA THR A 617 1.74 76.56 10.70
C THR A 617 2.66 75.53 11.34
N TRP A 618 3.85 75.37 10.78
CA TRP A 618 4.90 74.57 11.40
C TRP A 618 5.40 75.31 12.64
N SER A 619 5.23 74.67 13.79
CA SER A 619 5.63 75.17 15.09
C SER A 619 6.80 74.35 15.62
N ARG A 620 7.65 75.01 16.39
CA ARG A 620 8.74 74.40 17.14
C ARG A 620 8.67 74.91 18.56
N ASP A 621 8.98 74.04 19.52
CA ASP A 621 9.03 74.44 20.92
C ASP A 621 9.98 75.63 21.13
N SER A 622 9.48 76.68 21.78
CA SER A 622 10.16 77.97 21.90
C SER A 622 10.04 78.58 23.32
N ASP A 623 9.75 77.75 24.32
CA ASP A 623 9.67 78.15 25.73
C ASP A 623 11.03 78.67 26.24
N GLU A 624 11.01 79.69 27.10
CA GLU A 624 12.23 80.28 27.69
C GLU A 624 13.11 79.21 28.36
N ARG A 625 12.50 78.23 29.02
CA ARG A 625 13.20 77.12 29.70
C ARG A 625 13.98 76.21 28.75
N LEU A 626 13.66 76.25 27.45
CA LEU A 626 14.30 75.46 26.41
C LEU A 626 15.38 76.23 25.65
N LYS A 627 15.61 77.50 26.00
CA LYS A 627 16.57 78.39 25.33
C LYS A 627 17.66 78.86 26.28
N LYS A 628 18.81 79.25 25.72
CA LYS A 628 19.94 79.86 26.44
C LYS A 628 20.50 81.02 25.62
N ASP A 629 21.30 81.87 26.26
CA ASP A 629 22.01 82.98 25.59
C ASP A 629 21.06 83.95 24.83
N ILE A 630 19.91 84.27 25.43
CA ILE A 630 18.86 85.12 24.82
C ILE A 630 19.32 86.59 24.81
N ASN A 631 19.68 87.12 23.64
CA ASN A 631 20.08 88.52 23.43
C ASN A 631 18.96 89.31 22.68
N THR A 632 18.76 90.57 23.04
CA THR A 632 17.74 91.47 22.47
C THR A 632 18.27 92.35 21.32
N ASN A 633 19.60 92.42 21.14
CA ASN A 633 20.21 93.09 20.00
C ASN A 633 20.53 92.07 18.91
N THR A 634 19.73 92.08 17.84
CA THR A 634 19.90 91.17 16.69
C THR A 634 20.64 91.87 15.57
N ASP A 635 21.65 91.23 14.99
CA ASP A 635 22.51 91.83 13.95
C ASP A 635 21.79 91.98 12.59
N CYS A 636 20.58 91.44 12.45
CA CYS A 636 19.74 91.53 11.27
C CYS A 636 18.58 92.53 11.52
N GLY A 637 18.77 93.81 11.18
CA GLY A 637 17.79 94.89 11.35
C GLY A 637 17.38 95.59 10.05
N LEU A 638 16.95 96.85 10.14
CA LEU A 638 16.45 97.67 9.03
C LEU A 638 17.48 97.84 7.91
N ASP A 639 18.75 98.06 8.25
CA ASP A 639 19.79 98.28 7.26
C ASP A 639 20.08 97.00 6.45
N PHE A 640 20.03 95.83 7.11
CA PHE A 640 20.11 94.53 6.42
C PHE A 640 18.91 94.31 5.51
N ILE A 641 17.68 94.51 6.01
CA ILE A 641 16.46 94.32 5.22
C ILE A 641 16.41 95.26 4.00
N ASN A 642 16.88 96.50 4.12
CA ASN A 642 16.92 97.46 3.01
C ASN A 642 17.88 97.06 1.89
N ASP A 643 18.93 96.28 2.20
CA ASP A 643 19.83 95.74 1.19
C ASP A 643 19.26 94.50 0.47
N LEU A 644 18.15 93.91 0.96
CA LEU A 644 17.51 92.77 0.32
C LEU A 644 16.61 93.21 -0.84
N ARG A 645 16.97 92.76 -2.05
CA ARG A 645 16.19 93.05 -3.25
C ARG A 645 15.09 92.01 -3.45
N THR A 646 13.83 92.43 -3.29
CA THR A 646 12.68 91.60 -3.70
C THR A 646 12.62 91.49 -5.22
N VAL A 647 12.44 90.27 -5.72
CA VAL A 647 12.36 89.99 -7.15
C VAL A 647 11.14 89.14 -7.47
N THR A 648 10.77 89.16 -8.75
CA THR A 648 9.83 88.19 -9.30
C THR A 648 10.51 87.38 -10.37
N TYR A 649 10.31 86.07 -10.36
CA TYR A 649 11.00 85.16 -11.26
C TYR A 649 10.07 84.03 -11.72
N LYS A 650 10.48 83.35 -12.78
CA LYS A 650 9.93 82.06 -13.21
C LYS A 650 11.04 81.04 -13.15
N TRP A 651 10.70 79.78 -12.91
CA TRP A 651 11.68 78.72 -13.07
C TRP A 651 12.09 78.64 -14.55
N LYS A 652 13.39 78.43 -14.77
CA LYS A 652 13.92 78.09 -16.09
C LYS A 652 13.41 76.71 -16.51
N ALA A 653 13.22 76.49 -17.80
CA ALA A 653 13.09 75.14 -18.32
C ALA A 653 14.39 74.36 -18.04
N PRO A 654 14.33 73.03 -17.83
CA PRO A 654 15.54 72.21 -17.70
C PRO A 654 16.57 72.46 -18.81
N SER A 655 16.13 72.77 -20.04
CA SER A 655 17.01 73.09 -21.17
C SER A 655 17.74 74.44 -21.07
N GLU A 656 17.31 75.34 -20.20
CA GLU A 656 17.86 76.70 -20.02
C GLU A 656 18.78 76.82 -18.79
N VAL A 657 18.81 75.78 -17.94
CA VAL A 657 19.74 75.66 -16.82
C VAL A 657 21.12 75.29 -17.38
N PRO A 658 22.24 75.75 -16.76
CA PRO A 658 23.57 75.32 -17.22
C PRO A 658 23.70 73.79 -17.25
N ASN A 659 24.31 73.24 -18.30
CA ASN A 659 24.51 71.80 -18.48
C ASN A 659 25.37 71.12 -17.39
N THR A 660 25.96 71.91 -16.50
CA THR A 660 26.68 71.46 -15.31
C THR A 660 25.76 71.12 -14.14
N PHE A 661 24.48 71.51 -14.18
CA PHE A 661 23.51 71.20 -13.14
C PHE A 661 22.83 69.85 -13.39
N THR A 662 22.57 69.10 -12.32
CA THR A 662 21.91 67.79 -12.37
C THR A 662 20.54 67.80 -13.06
N ASN A 663 19.87 68.95 -13.09
CA ASN A 663 18.52 69.13 -13.64
C ASN A 663 18.51 69.65 -15.08
N TYR A 664 19.67 69.70 -15.76
CA TYR A 664 19.70 70.03 -17.19
C TYR A 664 19.16 68.88 -18.02
N ASP A 665 18.14 69.18 -18.82
CA ASP A 665 17.61 68.27 -19.83
C ASP A 665 17.31 69.08 -21.09
N ALA A 666 18.12 68.88 -22.13
CA ALA A 666 17.98 69.58 -23.41
C ALA A 666 16.61 69.36 -24.07
N ASN A 667 15.91 68.27 -23.73
CA ASN A 667 14.62 67.90 -24.33
C ASN A 667 13.42 68.49 -23.58
N GLN A 668 13.61 69.03 -22.37
CA GLN A 668 12.54 69.66 -21.60
C GLN A 668 12.63 71.18 -21.74
N THR A 669 11.94 71.69 -22.76
CA THR A 669 11.91 73.11 -23.14
C THR A 669 10.86 73.93 -22.39
N GLU A 670 10.07 73.29 -21.52
CA GLU A 670 9.05 73.94 -20.72
C GLU A 670 9.42 73.86 -19.24
N PRO A 671 9.32 74.96 -18.47
CA PRO A 671 9.56 74.92 -17.04
C PRO A 671 8.48 74.13 -16.31
N VAL A 672 8.90 73.39 -15.29
CA VAL A 672 8.01 72.63 -14.39
C VAL A 672 7.02 73.53 -13.68
N HIS A 673 7.44 74.76 -13.35
CA HIS A 673 6.64 75.78 -12.69
C HIS A 673 6.61 77.04 -13.56
N LYS A 674 5.46 77.28 -14.19
CA LYS A 674 5.29 78.35 -15.20
C LYS A 674 4.78 79.65 -14.60
N GLU A 675 4.33 79.58 -13.36
CA GLU A 675 3.76 80.67 -12.60
C GLU A 675 4.84 81.69 -12.23
N LYS A 676 4.42 82.96 -12.14
CA LYS A 676 5.26 84.03 -11.60
C LYS A 676 5.39 83.84 -10.10
N MET A 677 6.61 83.69 -9.60
CA MET A 677 6.90 83.63 -8.17
C MET A 677 7.52 84.94 -7.68
N TYR A 678 7.50 85.13 -6.37
CA TYR A 678 8.08 86.24 -5.65
C TYR A 678 9.12 85.69 -4.68
N GLY A 679 10.23 86.39 -4.50
CA GLY A 679 11.26 85.95 -3.56
C GLY A 679 12.56 86.72 -3.67
N PHE A 680 13.66 86.06 -3.31
CA PHE A 680 15.02 86.59 -3.35
C PHE A 680 15.92 85.73 -4.24
N ILE A 681 17.01 86.31 -4.74
CA ILE A 681 18.11 85.56 -5.33
C ILE A 681 19.12 85.23 -4.22
N ALA A 682 19.42 83.94 -4.01
CA ALA A 682 20.20 83.49 -2.86
C ALA A 682 21.60 84.13 -2.77
N GLN A 683 22.25 84.37 -3.91
CA GLN A 683 23.55 85.04 -3.98
C GLN A 683 23.49 86.50 -3.54
N GLU A 684 22.38 87.20 -3.83
CA GLU A 684 22.19 88.59 -3.41
C GLU A 684 21.96 88.67 -1.89
N VAL A 685 21.24 87.69 -1.33
CA VAL A 685 21.11 87.55 0.13
C VAL A 685 22.48 87.30 0.78
N LYS A 686 23.31 86.42 0.21
CA LYS A 686 24.67 86.17 0.73
C LYS A 686 25.53 87.44 0.72
N ALA A 687 25.47 88.22 -0.36
CA ALA A 687 26.19 89.48 -0.43
C ALA A 687 25.73 90.49 0.64
N ALA A 688 24.43 90.53 0.94
CA ALA A 688 23.91 91.33 2.04
C ALA A 688 24.41 90.83 3.41
N LEU A 689 24.38 89.52 3.66
CA LEU A 689 24.92 88.93 4.90
C LEU A 689 26.40 89.29 5.08
N ASP A 690 27.21 89.16 4.02
CA ASP A 690 28.64 89.52 4.04
C ASP A 690 28.88 91.00 4.31
N LYS A 691 28.08 91.88 3.69
CA LYS A 691 28.17 93.34 3.91
C LYS A 691 27.91 93.74 5.36
N HIS A 692 27.03 93.01 6.04
CA HIS A 692 26.66 93.25 7.45
C HIS A 692 27.46 92.39 8.44
N ASN A 693 28.48 91.64 7.97
CA ASN A 693 29.30 90.72 8.78
C ASN A 693 28.48 89.63 9.52
N ILE A 694 27.35 89.21 8.96
CA ILE A 694 26.50 88.16 9.55
C ILE A 694 26.95 86.79 9.00
N THR A 695 27.40 85.89 9.87
CA THR A 695 27.99 84.60 9.47
C THR A 695 27.19 83.37 9.88
N ASP A 696 26.21 83.52 10.77
CA ASP A 696 25.49 82.43 11.45
C ASP A 696 23.97 82.46 11.20
N PHE A 697 23.53 83.15 10.16
CA PHE A 697 22.10 83.25 9.82
C PHE A 697 21.62 82.04 9.01
N ASN A 698 20.83 81.17 9.64
CA ASN A 698 20.27 79.95 9.05
C ASN A 698 19.20 80.18 7.96
N GLY A 699 18.93 81.44 7.55
CA GLY A 699 18.02 81.74 6.45
C GLY A 699 18.66 81.61 5.06
N TRP A 700 19.98 81.46 4.98
CA TRP A 700 20.72 81.15 3.77
C TRP A 700 21.52 79.87 3.98
N SER A 701 21.63 79.06 2.94
CA SER A 701 22.44 77.85 2.94
C SER A 701 23.08 77.60 1.58
N GLU A 702 24.14 76.81 1.56
CA GLU A 702 24.81 76.34 0.35
C GLU A 702 25.11 74.85 0.53
N ASP A 703 24.77 74.04 -0.48
CA ASP A 703 25.07 72.61 -0.47
C ASP A 703 26.51 72.34 -0.94
N ASP A 704 26.96 71.08 -0.81
CA ASP A 704 28.31 70.65 -1.22
C ASP A 704 28.59 70.84 -2.73
N LYS A 705 27.56 71.17 -3.53
CA LYS A 705 27.64 71.42 -4.97
C LYS A 705 27.57 72.91 -5.31
N GLY A 706 27.55 73.80 -4.31
CA GLY A 706 27.48 75.25 -4.49
C GLY A 706 26.09 75.77 -4.89
N VAL A 707 25.04 74.95 -4.76
CA VAL A 707 23.66 75.41 -4.95
C VAL A 707 23.20 76.08 -3.67
N GLN A 708 22.79 77.35 -3.80
CA GLN A 708 22.39 78.16 -2.66
C GLN A 708 20.86 78.18 -2.48
N GLY A 709 20.43 78.06 -1.23
CA GLY A 709 19.03 78.02 -0.83
C GLY A 709 18.65 79.15 0.12
N ILE A 710 17.35 79.45 0.19
CA ILE A 710 16.77 80.46 1.07
C ILE A 710 15.65 79.84 1.90
N SER A 711 15.69 80.04 3.21
CA SER A 711 14.61 79.72 4.15
C SER A 711 13.88 81.01 4.52
N TYR A 712 12.82 81.33 3.78
CA TYR A 712 12.09 82.59 3.89
C TYR A 712 11.56 82.87 5.30
N GLU A 713 11.18 81.84 6.06
CA GLU A 713 10.69 81.97 7.43
C GLU A 713 11.71 82.61 8.37
N MET A 714 13.01 82.39 8.14
CA MET A 714 14.08 82.96 8.97
C MET A 714 14.18 84.48 8.83
N PHE A 715 13.65 85.06 7.76
CA PHE A 715 13.65 86.51 7.52
C PHE A 715 12.52 87.23 8.27
N VAL A 716 11.55 86.50 8.83
CA VAL A 716 10.44 87.10 9.58
C VAL A 716 10.94 87.85 10.81
N MET A 717 11.88 87.28 11.58
CA MET A 717 12.42 87.95 12.77
C MET A 717 13.23 89.21 12.41
N PRO A 718 14.17 89.17 11.44
CA PRO A 718 14.80 90.38 10.91
C PRO A 718 13.81 91.44 10.40
N LEU A 719 12.73 91.03 9.71
CA LEU A 719 11.70 91.96 9.24
C LEU A 719 10.95 92.63 10.39
N ILE A 720 10.59 91.88 11.44
CA ILE A 720 9.97 92.44 12.65
C ILE A 720 10.91 93.47 13.29
N LYS A 721 12.20 93.14 13.44
CA LYS A 721 13.20 94.06 13.98
C LYS A 721 13.33 95.33 13.12
N ALA A 722 13.41 95.19 11.80
CA ALA A 722 13.46 96.31 10.87
C ALA A 722 12.25 97.25 11.01
N VAL A 723 11.04 96.70 11.17
CA VAL A 723 9.82 97.49 11.41
C VAL A 723 9.89 98.22 12.76
N GLN A 724 10.40 97.59 13.82
CA GLN A 724 10.60 98.25 15.12
C GLN A 724 11.58 99.42 15.02
N GLU A 725 12.71 99.23 14.36
CA GLU A 725 13.71 100.29 14.13
C GLU A 725 13.17 101.42 13.27
N LEU A 726 12.42 101.10 12.21
CA LEU A 726 11.76 102.10 11.36
C LEU A 726 10.71 102.89 12.15
N SER A 727 9.88 102.22 12.95
CA SER A 727 8.89 102.87 13.82
C SER A 727 9.54 103.82 14.82
N ALA A 728 10.67 103.42 15.43
CA ALA A 728 11.42 104.28 16.34
C ALA A 728 11.96 105.54 15.63
N LYS A 729 12.48 105.39 14.40
CA LYS A 729 12.90 106.53 13.56
C LYS A 729 11.73 107.46 13.24
N VAL A 730 10.54 106.92 12.93
CA VAL A 730 9.33 107.72 12.66
C VAL A 730 8.87 108.47 13.91
N THR A 731 8.77 107.82 15.07
CA THR A 731 8.37 108.50 16.31
C THR A 731 9.36 109.60 16.71
N ALA A 732 10.67 109.37 16.50
CA ALA A 732 11.68 110.41 16.72
C ALA A 732 11.51 111.61 15.76
N LEU A 733 11.02 111.37 14.54
CA LEU A 733 10.69 112.42 13.57
C LEU A 733 9.40 113.18 13.91
N GLU A 734 8.43 112.54 14.58
CA GLU A 734 7.14 113.14 14.98
C GLU A 734 7.18 113.87 16.33
N ALA A 735 8.14 113.53 17.20
CA ALA A 735 8.30 114.13 18.53
C ALA A 735 9.09 115.47 18.52
N GLY A 736 9.58 115.89 17.36
CA GLY A 736 10.15 117.20 17.08
C GLY A 736 9.34 117.92 16.02
#